data_AF-A0A670ZYM7-F1
#
_entry.id   AF-A0A670ZYM7-F1
#
_cell.length_a   1.000
_cell.length_b   1.000
_cell.length_c   1.000
_cell.angle_alpha   90.00
_cell.angle_beta   90.00
_cell.angle_gamma   90.00
#
_symmetry.space_group_name_H-M   'P 1'
#
loop_
_entity.id
_entity.type
_entity.pdbx_description
1 polymer ?
#
loop_
_entity_poly.entity_id
_entity_poly.type
_entity_poly.pdbx_seq_one_letter_code
_entity_poly.pdbx_strand_id
1 'polypeptide(L)'
;MKKFTSAYELPDEKKALEELFRALDLEKKSVALGRTQVFLKAGVLPRLEKQREKLVSQGLVPLQAACRGFLSRQRFRKLKIQSLAARCIQKNLAVYRAVKSWPWWQLMCGIRPLLTISLAESQLQVKEEELARLQKKLENSEISRQEFRQSTELLETKVIDLTAELSDERLKGDVACQALDVERAERLRAAKEARELQVHGGGRVDGCREATSGHEWQMRLDCAETEAAFLRKRIAQLEERLEWEQQSKVDMEQKLSQAQQLYEEARRSAQQLKRKCQQLTCELEDTRVLMENQQSRNHELEKKQKKFDLQLAQALGASAFEKSLREKVAQENSSLQLQLGSLRQRLEQKELENEGLGQRVATLSCQVEELSNSASLDAPAALQKKLWDLESRTREQQQELSQRARAVEQLEQLHLRLELEIERTKQIHQKKLEDKEEELEDTRQSCQKRLRQLEMQCEQECDEKQSLLREKRDLEGLVATLCEQIGHRDFDVEKRLRRDLKRTHALLADVQLLLETSGADPGPPGSQEEWAQLRRQWEESAARCAEAQESQKMLSLEVENLHSELETATRNKHLVDEQLYQLQHEKADLLKRFEEDQEDLNELMAKHKALIAQSATDIAQIRELQGQLEELKKEKWVLQERLQAAQARLAHLEQATVERSIVSRQEALICDLESKMEFQSVQIKRFEVLVLRLRDSVVRMGEELEKAKESEARERENVHYYRLRLEEMKADRSELAQRELEASRRRVDLVREAWSLLPSGETLPSWFVPVTQLGCFLARTLLGSRKGRPAPLLWAQRQEGQLQSPRALWGLFYPAGQERHSSYSECSWPRTSQGCVEEM
;
A
#
# COMPACT_ATOMS: atom_id res chain seq x y z
N MET A 1 -38.22 -11.38 -8.16
CA MET A 1 -38.05 -10.50 -6.98
C MET A 1 -38.85 -9.22 -7.20
N LYS A 2 -39.76 -8.84 -6.29
CA LYS A 2 -40.37 -7.50 -6.31
C LYS A 2 -39.39 -6.52 -5.65
N LYS A 3 -39.09 -5.38 -6.28
CA LYS A 3 -38.25 -4.33 -5.66
C LYS A 3 -39.10 -3.55 -4.64
N PHE A 4 -38.85 -3.78 -3.35
CA PHE A 4 -39.36 -2.90 -2.29
C PHE A 4 -38.45 -1.67 -2.17
N THR A 5 -38.57 -0.74 -3.12
CA THR A 5 -38.18 0.65 -2.90
C THR A 5 -39.33 1.34 -2.18
N SER A 6 -39.42 1.13 -0.87
CA SER A 6 -40.32 1.96 -0.04
C SER A 6 -39.79 3.37 -0.10
N ALA A 7 -40.60 4.32 -0.57
CA ALA A 7 -40.39 5.70 -0.18
C ALA A 7 -40.55 5.73 1.35
N TYR A 8 -39.48 6.09 2.04
CA TYR A 8 -39.59 6.49 3.44
C TYR A 8 -40.00 7.96 3.41
N GLU A 9 -41.31 8.20 3.24
CA GLU A 9 -41.89 9.45 3.74
C GLU A 9 -41.44 9.55 5.20
N LEU A 10 -40.71 10.62 5.55
CA LEU A 10 -40.31 10.85 6.94
C LEU A 10 -41.62 10.98 7.75
N PRO A 11 -41.97 9.98 8.59
CA PRO A 11 -43.20 10.08 9.35
C PRO A 11 -42.96 11.19 10.36
N ASP A 12 -43.82 12.22 10.34
CA ASP A 12 -43.80 13.33 11.30
C ASP A 12 -43.42 12.79 12.68
N GLU A 13 -42.22 13.12 13.15
CA GLU A 13 -41.53 12.34 14.18
C GLU A 13 -42.35 12.31 15.48
N LYS A 14 -43.17 13.35 15.69
CA LYS A 14 -44.11 13.45 16.80
C LYS A 14 -45.24 12.43 16.70
N LYS A 15 -45.75 12.15 15.49
CA LYS A 15 -46.73 11.09 15.24
C LYS A 15 -46.12 9.71 15.46
N ALA A 16 -44.91 9.46 14.95
CA ALA A 16 -44.20 8.20 15.16
C ALA A 16 -43.90 7.95 16.65
N LEU A 17 -43.50 8.98 17.40
CA LEU A 17 -43.32 8.93 18.84
C LEU A 17 -44.66 8.76 19.59
N GLU A 18 -45.74 9.43 19.17
CA GLU A 18 -47.08 9.20 19.74
C GLU A 18 -47.56 7.76 19.56
N GLU A 19 -47.35 7.16 18.39
CA GLU A 19 -47.70 5.76 18.13
C GLU A 19 -46.84 4.79 18.96
N LEU A 20 -45.54 5.06 19.08
CA LEU A 20 -44.64 4.32 19.96
C LEU A 20 -45.06 4.42 21.43
N PHE A 21 -45.46 5.60 21.92
CA PHE A 21 -45.93 5.77 23.30
C PHE A 21 -47.26 5.04 23.56
N ARG A 22 -48.17 4.99 22.56
CA ARG A 22 -49.38 4.15 22.63
C ARG A 22 -49.03 2.67 22.68
N ALA A 23 -48.09 2.21 21.85
CA ALA A 23 -47.63 0.81 21.84
C ALA A 23 -46.84 0.38 23.09
N LEU A 24 -46.39 1.34 23.91
CA LEU A 24 -45.69 1.12 25.18
C LEU A 24 -46.59 1.32 26.43
N ASP A 25 -47.90 1.54 26.25
CA ASP A 25 -48.87 1.85 27.30
C ASP A 25 -48.41 3.01 28.22
N LEU A 26 -47.98 4.13 27.62
CA LEU A 26 -47.54 5.33 28.31
C LEU A 26 -48.64 6.41 28.34
N GLU A 27 -49.03 6.83 29.53
CA GLU A 27 -49.97 7.94 29.70
C GLU A 27 -49.42 9.26 29.13
N LYS A 28 -50.25 10.03 28.42
CA LYS A 28 -49.89 11.40 27.97
C LYS A 28 -49.53 12.37 29.12
N LYS A 29 -49.82 12.02 30.37
CA LYS A 29 -49.43 12.78 31.58
C LYS A 29 -48.04 12.41 32.12
N SER A 30 -47.40 11.36 31.60
CA SER A 30 -46.11 10.83 32.08
C SER A 30 -44.91 11.10 31.15
N VAL A 31 -45.19 11.61 29.94
CA VAL A 31 -44.21 11.92 28.89
C VAL A 31 -44.48 13.32 28.33
N ALA A 32 -43.44 14.08 27.99
CA ALA A 32 -43.53 15.34 27.25
C ALA A 32 -42.51 15.38 26.10
N LEU A 33 -42.91 15.91 24.94
CA LEU A 33 -42.06 16.06 23.76
C LEU A 33 -41.44 17.47 23.70
N GLY A 34 -40.12 17.56 23.76
CA GLY A 34 -39.36 18.75 23.38
C GLY A 34 -39.09 18.80 21.87
N ARG A 35 -38.30 19.79 21.42
CA ARG A 35 -37.86 19.89 20.01
C ARG A 35 -36.79 18.85 19.62
N THR A 36 -36.02 18.35 20.59
CA THR A 36 -34.89 17.44 20.37
C THR A 36 -34.77 16.32 21.42
N GLN A 37 -35.65 16.31 22.43
CA GLN A 37 -35.57 15.41 23.59
C GLN A 37 -36.96 14.99 24.07
N VAL A 38 -37.06 13.77 24.60
CA VAL A 38 -38.27 13.24 25.24
C VAL A 38 -38.09 13.28 26.76
N PHE A 39 -38.95 14.01 27.46
CA PHE A 39 -38.93 14.12 28.91
C PHE A 39 -39.87 13.09 29.53
N LEU A 40 -39.33 12.21 30.39
CA LEU A 40 -40.08 11.16 31.08
C LEU A 40 -40.21 11.50 32.58
N LYS A 41 -41.38 11.26 33.17
CA LYS A 41 -41.53 11.36 34.63
C LYS A 41 -40.76 10.26 35.35
N ALA A 42 -40.35 10.54 36.59
CA ALA A 42 -39.66 9.59 37.46
C ALA A 42 -40.44 8.26 37.56
N GLY A 43 -39.72 7.14 37.49
CA GLY A 43 -40.30 5.79 37.49
C GLY A 43 -40.71 5.25 36.11
N VAL A 44 -40.94 6.10 35.10
CA VAL A 44 -41.31 5.63 33.74
C VAL A 44 -40.14 4.94 33.06
N LEU A 45 -38.95 5.56 33.05
CA LEU A 45 -37.76 4.98 32.41
C LEU A 45 -37.35 3.61 33.01
N PRO A 46 -37.23 3.44 34.35
CA PRO A 46 -36.94 2.13 34.94
C PRO A 46 -37.98 1.04 34.64
N ARG A 47 -39.26 1.40 34.47
CA ARG A 47 -40.30 0.45 34.00
C ARG A 47 -40.01 0.00 32.57
N LEU A 48 -39.72 0.92 31.66
CA LEU A 48 -39.40 0.63 30.26
C LEU A 48 -38.11 -0.18 30.13
N GLU A 49 -37.07 0.13 30.90
CA GLU A 49 -35.83 -0.65 30.95
C GLU A 49 -36.07 -2.09 31.42
N LYS A 50 -36.89 -2.29 32.46
CA LYS A 50 -37.28 -3.62 32.95
C LYS A 50 -38.18 -4.40 31.99
N GLN A 51 -38.95 -3.71 31.12
CA GLN A 51 -39.67 -4.34 30.02
C GLN A 51 -38.71 -4.72 28.88
N ARG A 52 -37.78 -3.83 28.50
CA ARG A 52 -36.73 -4.08 27.52
C ARG A 52 -35.85 -5.27 27.91
N GLU A 53 -35.40 -5.35 29.17
CA GLU A 53 -34.58 -6.46 29.66
C GLU A 53 -35.29 -7.82 29.52
N LYS A 54 -36.59 -7.89 29.86
CA LYS A 54 -37.41 -9.11 29.70
C LYS A 54 -37.54 -9.54 28.23
N LEU A 55 -37.70 -8.61 27.30
CA LEU A 55 -37.83 -8.92 25.87
C LEU A 55 -36.47 -9.26 25.24
N VAL A 56 -35.43 -8.49 25.55
CA VAL A 56 -34.06 -8.69 25.01
C VAL A 56 -33.46 -9.99 25.54
N SER A 57 -33.64 -10.34 26.82
CA SER A 57 -33.10 -11.58 27.38
C SER A 57 -33.64 -12.84 26.68
N GLN A 58 -34.91 -12.86 26.28
CA GLN A 58 -35.52 -13.97 25.52
C GLN A 58 -34.84 -14.21 24.16
N GLY A 59 -34.39 -13.16 23.47
CA GLY A 59 -33.60 -13.29 22.22
C GLY A 59 -32.10 -13.46 22.45
N LEU A 60 -31.54 -12.85 23.50
CA LEU A 60 -30.12 -12.85 23.80
C LEU A 60 -29.62 -14.20 24.35
N VAL A 61 -30.40 -14.89 25.16
CA VAL A 61 -30.05 -16.21 25.71
C VAL A 61 -29.84 -17.27 24.60
N PRO A 62 -30.76 -17.49 23.64
CA PRO A 62 -30.53 -18.44 22.54
C PRO A 62 -29.39 -18.01 21.61
N LEU A 63 -29.19 -16.70 21.38
CA LEU A 63 -28.03 -16.20 20.64
C LEU A 63 -26.70 -16.53 21.35
N GLN A 64 -26.60 -16.26 22.65
CA GLN A 64 -25.44 -16.62 23.46
C GLN A 64 -25.21 -18.13 23.50
N ALA A 65 -26.27 -18.94 23.59
CA ALA A 65 -26.18 -20.40 23.54
C ALA A 65 -25.69 -20.90 22.17
N ALA A 66 -26.17 -20.32 21.07
CA ALA A 66 -25.71 -20.63 19.72
C ALA A 66 -24.21 -20.30 19.53
N CYS A 67 -23.77 -19.12 19.96
CA CYS A 67 -22.37 -18.70 19.91
C CYS A 67 -21.46 -19.58 20.78
N ARG A 68 -21.83 -19.84 22.04
CA ARG A 68 -21.10 -20.76 22.94
C ARG A 68 -21.02 -22.18 22.36
N GLY A 69 -22.12 -22.67 21.78
CA GLY A 69 -22.18 -23.97 21.10
C GLY A 69 -21.35 -24.05 19.82
N PHE A 70 -21.26 -22.96 19.04
CA PHE A 70 -20.38 -22.89 17.87
C PHE A 70 -18.91 -22.97 18.27
N LEU A 71 -18.50 -22.19 19.27
CA LEU A 71 -17.14 -22.19 19.82
C LEU A 71 -16.78 -23.54 20.45
N SER A 72 -17.69 -24.18 21.20
CA SER A 72 -17.43 -25.51 21.78
C SER A 72 -17.29 -26.59 20.69
N ARG A 73 -18.10 -26.55 19.63
CA ARG A 73 -17.97 -27.45 18.47
C ARG A 73 -16.66 -27.23 17.71
N GLN A 74 -16.17 -26.00 17.56
CA GLN A 74 -14.84 -25.75 17.00
C GLN A 74 -13.71 -26.32 17.88
N ARG A 75 -13.76 -26.08 19.20
CA ARG A 75 -12.78 -26.62 20.16
C ARG A 75 -12.79 -28.17 20.14
N PHE A 76 -13.97 -28.78 20.14
CA PHE A 76 -14.13 -30.23 20.06
C PHE A 76 -13.59 -30.83 18.75
N ARG A 77 -13.78 -30.16 17.60
CA ARG A 77 -13.16 -30.59 16.33
C ARG A 77 -11.62 -30.64 16.44
N LYS A 78 -11.00 -29.62 17.03
CA LYS A 78 -9.54 -29.61 17.27
C LYS A 78 -9.11 -30.74 18.21
N LEU A 79 -9.79 -30.90 19.35
CA LEU A 79 -9.50 -31.97 20.33
C LEU A 79 -9.69 -33.39 19.75
N LYS A 80 -10.71 -33.61 18.90
CA LYS A 80 -10.94 -34.91 18.23
C LYS A 80 -9.80 -35.23 17.26
N ILE A 81 -9.34 -34.24 16.48
CA ILE A 81 -8.18 -34.41 15.58
C ILE A 81 -6.91 -34.69 16.40
N GLN A 82 -6.66 -33.95 17.48
CA GLN A 82 -5.51 -34.16 18.36
C GLN A 82 -5.53 -35.55 19.02
N SER A 83 -6.69 -36.03 19.48
CA SER A 83 -6.83 -37.38 20.07
C SER A 83 -6.56 -38.50 19.06
N LEU A 84 -7.05 -38.36 17.83
CA LEU A 84 -6.75 -39.29 16.74
C LEU A 84 -5.26 -39.24 16.35
N ALA A 85 -4.69 -38.05 16.19
CA ALA A 85 -3.27 -37.86 15.89
C ALA A 85 -2.37 -38.47 16.97
N ALA A 86 -2.65 -38.22 18.25
CA ALA A 86 -1.91 -38.82 19.37
C ALA A 86 -1.95 -40.36 19.33
N ARG A 87 -3.13 -40.96 19.06
CA ARG A 87 -3.27 -42.42 18.94
C ARG A 87 -2.51 -42.98 17.73
N CYS A 88 -2.50 -42.27 16.60
CA CYS A 88 -1.71 -42.65 15.42
C CYS A 88 -0.20 -42.53 15.69
N ILE A 89 0.25 -41.45 16.33
CA ILE A 89 1.65 -41.25 16.73
C ILE A 89 2.10 -42.35 17.70
N GLN A 90 1.29 -42.68 18.72
CA GLN A 90 1.58 -43.78 19.66
C GLN A 90 1.73 -45.13 18.95
N LYS A 91 0.82 -45.47 18.02
CA LYS A 91 0.93 -46.70 17.20
C LYS A 91 2.18 -46.68 16.31
N ASN A 92 2.44 -45.58 15.62
CA ASN A 92 3.59 -45.45 14.73
C ASN A 92 4.92 -45.49 15.49
N LEU A 93 4.98 -44.96 16.71
CA LEU A 93 6.16 -45.08 17.59
C LEU A 93 6.41 -46.52 18.05
N ALA A 94 5.36 -47.30 18.32
CA ALA A 94 5.49 -48.72 18.65
C ALA A 94 6.03 -49.52 17.45
N VAL A 95 5.48 -49.31 16.25
CA VAL A 95 5.97 -49.94 15.00
C VAL A 95 7.40 -49.50 14.69
N TYR A 96 7.70 -48.19 14.79
CA TYR A 96 9.05 -47.67 14.55
C TYR A 96 10.09 -48.25 15.53
N ARG A 97 9.74 -48.48 16.80
CA ARG A 97 10.64 -49.16 17.75
C ARG A 97 11.00 -50.58 17.31
N ALA A 98 10.06 -51.33 16.74
CA ALA A 98 10.31 -52.67 16.19
C ALA A 98 11.10 -52.63 14.87
N VAL A 99 10.86 -51.62 14.02
CA VAL A 99 11.47 -51.51 12.68
C VAL A 99 12.86 -50.85 12.70
N LYS A 100 13.18 -49.97 13.68
CA LYS A 100 14.45 -49.23 13.73
C LYS A 100 15.70 -50.14 13.77
N SER A 101 15.61 -51.30 14.40
CA SER A 101 16.70 -52.29 14.49
C SER A 101 16.72 -53.28 13.32
N TRP A 102 15.78 -53.22 12.39
CA TRP A 102 15.70 -54.15 11.26
C TRP A 102 16.74 -53.78 10.18
N PRO A 103 17.64 -54.69 9.76
CA PRO A 103 18.76 -54.34 8.86
C PRO A 103 18.33 -53.73 7.53
N TRP A 104 17.24 -54.21 6.92
CA TRP A 104 16.69 -53.64 5.68
C TRP A 104 16.23 -52.19 5.84
N TRP A 105 15.67 -51.83 7.00
CA TRP A 105 15.29 -50.44 7.29
C TRP A 105 16.52 -49.54 7.48
N GLN A 106 17.54 -50.03 8.19
CA GLN A 106 18.79 -49.28 8.36
C GLN A 106 19.51 -49.04 7.03
N LEU A 107 19.57 -50.06 6.17
CA LEU A 107 20.11 -49.96 4.82
C LEU A 107 19.36 -48.91 3.98
N MET A 108 18.02 -48.94 4.00
CA MET A 108 17.20 -47.94 3.29
C MET A 108 17.38 -46.52 3.86
N CYS A 109 17.51 -46.36 5.18
CA CYS A 109 17.80 -45.07 5.80
C CYS A 109 19.20 -44.54 5.48
N GLY A 110 20.20 -45.40 5.26
CA GLY A 110 21.54 -45.01 4.85
C GLY A 110 21.64 -44.67 3.36
N ILE A 111 20.98 -45.44 2.49
CA ILE A 111 21.04 -45.25 1.03
C ILE A 111 20.17 -44.08 0.57
N ARG A 112 18.95 -43.90 1.11
CA ARG A 112 18.00 -42.91 0.60
C ARG A 112 18.53 -41.45 0.57
N PRO A 113 19.25 -40.95 1.59
CA PRO A 113 19.84 -39.60 1.54
C PRO A 113 20.94 -39.44 0.48
N LEU A 114 21.58 -40.54 0.05
CA LEU A 114 22.61 -40.56 -1.01
C LEU A 114 21.99 -40.60 -2.42
N LEU A 115 20.68 -40.89 -2.53
CA LEU A 115 19.94 -40.81 -3.79
C LEU A 115 19.50 -39.36 -4.03
N THR A 116 20.41 -38.56 -4.61
CA THR A 116 20.23 -37.13 -4.95
C THR A 116 18.91 -36.82 -5.64
N ILE A 117 18.44 -37.72 -6.51
CA ILE A 117 17.14 -37.61 -7.21
C ILE A 117 16.00 -37.39 -6.21
N SER A 118 15.96 -38.14 -5.10
CA SER A 118 14.86 -38.07 -4.12
C SER A 118 14.88 -36.79 -3.27
N LEU A 119 16.03 -36.11 -3.17
CA LEU A 119 16.12 -34.77 -2.59
C LEU A 119 15.61 -33.73 -3.60
N ALA A 120 16.10 -33.82 -4.84
CA ALA A 120 15.77 -32.90 -5.93
C ALA A 120 14.27 -32.91 -6.26
N GLU A 121 13.63 -34.08 -6.35
CA GLU A 121 12.17 -34.20 -6.56
C GLU A 121 11.38 -33.49 -5.45
N SER A 122 11.79 -33.63 -4.19
CA SER A 122 11.11 -32.97 -3.06
C SER A 122 11.30 -31.45 -3.07
N GLN A 123 12.47 -30.96 -3.50
CA GLN A 123 12.74 -29.54 -3.65
C GLN A 123 11.98 -28.95 -4.85
N LEU A 124 11.88 -29.71 -5.96
CA LEU A 124 11.11 -29.33 -7.13
C LEU A 124 9.62 -29.17 -6.78
N GLN A 125 9.01 -30.14 -6.09
CA GLN A 125 7.61 -30.06 -5.68
C GLN A 125 7.32 -28.87 -4.75
N VAL A 126 8.23 -28.54 -3.83
CA VAL A 126 8.10 -27.33 -3.01
C VAL A 126 8.17 -26.06 -3.88
N LYS A 127 9.07 -26.02 -4.87
CA LYS A 127 9.17 -24.89 -5.81
C LYS A 127 7.97 -24.79 -6.76
N GLU A 128 7.39 -25.90 -7.18
CA GLU A 128 6.15 -25.95 -7.97
C GLU A 128 4.96 -25.44 -7.14
N GLU A 129 4.82 -25.83 -5.87
CA GLU A 129 3.80 -25.26 -4.98
C GLU A 129 4.01 -23.76 -4.72
N GLU A 130 5.24 -23.30 -4.57
CA GLU A 130 5.58 -21.87 -4.41
C GLU A 130 5.24 -21.08 -5.68
N LEU A 131 5.66 -21.56 -6.86
CA LEU A 131 5.35 -20.95 -8.16
C LEU A 131 3.83 -20.87 -8.41
N ALA A 132 3.08 -21.95 -8.16
CA ALA A 132 1.62 -21.95 -8.31
C ALA A 132 0.92 -20.97 -7.34
N ARG A 133 1.47 -20.77 -6.13
CA ARG A 133 0.99 -19.75 -5.18
C ARG A 133 1.33 -18.33 -5.62
N LEU A 134 2.49 -18.12 -6.23
CA LEU A 134 2.93 -16.82 -6.75
C LEU A 134 2.14 -16.43 -8.00
N GLN A 135 1.99 -17.33 -8.97
CA GLN A 135 1.14 -17.15 -10.16
C GLN A 135 -0.29 -16.73 -9.78
N LYS A 136 -0.91 -17.45 -8.83
CA LYS A 136 -2.26 -17.10 -8.36
C LYS A 136 -2.32 -15.77 -7.59
N LYS A 137 -1.23 -15.33 -6.95
CA LYS A 137 -1.16 -13.96 -6.37
C LYS A 137 -1.05 -12.91 -7.47
N LEU A 138 -0.27 -13.18 -8.51
CA LEU A 138 -0.08 -12.30 -9.67
C LEU A 138 -1.41 -12.11 -10.41
N GLU A 139 -2.11 -13.18 -10.81
CA GLU A 139 -3.44 -13.10 -11.46
C GLU A 139 -4.41 -12.21 -10.68
N ASN A 140 -4.52 -12.42 -9.35
CA ASN A 140 -5.39 -11.61 -8.50
C ASN A 140 -4.96 -10.13 -8.46
N SER A 141 -3.67 -9.84 -8.41
CA SER A 141 -3.17 -8.46 -8.35
C SER A 141 -3.26 -7.74 -9.70
N GLU A 142 -3.17 -8.48 -10.81
CA GLU A 142 -3.41 -7.97 -12.17
C GLU A 142 -4.88 -7.63 -12.41
N ILE A 143 -5.81 -8.48 -11.97
CA ILE A 143 -7.26 -8.21 -12.01
C ILE A 143 -7.57 -6.94 -11.22
N SER A 144 -7.12 -6.84 -9.96
CA SER A 144 -7.30 -5.62 -9.18
C SER A 144 -6.63 -4.40 -9.83
N ARG A 145 -5.45 -4.55 -10.46
CA ARG A 145 -4.79 -3.45 -11.19
C ARG A 145 -5.59 -3.00 -12.42
N GLN A 146 -6.33 -3.88 -13.08
CA GLN A 146 -7.26 -3.51 -14.16
C GLN A 146 -8.47 -2.73 -13.61
N GLU A 147 -9.07 -3.19 -12.50
CA GLU A 147 -10.18 -2.50 -11.82
C GLU A 147 -9.78 -1.10 -11.34
N PHE A 148 -8.61 -0.96 -10.68
CA PHE A 148 -8.10 0.34 -10.25
C PHE A 148 -7.78 1.28 -11.42
N ARG A 149 -7.19 0.78 -12.52
CA ARG A 149 -6.95 1.60 -13.73
C ARG A 149 -8.24 2.16 -14.32
N GLN A 150 -9.28 1.34 -14.45
CA GLN A 150 -10.58 1.79 -14.92
C GLN A 150 -11.19 2.84 -13.97
N SER A 151 -11.02 2.67 -12.65
CA SER A 151 -11.46 3.64 -11.66
C SER A 151 -10.71 4.98 -11.76
N THR A 152 -9.38 4.95 -11.89
CA THR A 152 -8.57 6.17 -12.02
C THR A 152 -8.82 6.89 -13.34
N GLU A 153 -8.99 6.18 -14.46
CA GLU A 153 -9.38 6.79 -15.73
C GLU A 153 -10.74 7.52 -15.62
N LEU A 154 -11.72 6.91 -14.93
CA LEU A 154 -13.03 7.51 -14.63
C LEU A 154 -13.03 8.62 -13.56
N LEU A 155 -11.89 8.88 -12.92
CA LEU A 155 -11.68 10.01 -12.02
C LEU A 155 -10.87 11.11 -12.69
N GLU A 156 -9.87 10.77 -13.50
CA GLU A 156 -9.12 11.71 -14.36
C GLU A 156 -10.07 12.47 -15.29
N THR A 157 -11.03 11.82 -15.95
CA THR A 157 -12.01 12.52 -16.78
C THR A 157 -12.82 13.52 -15.96
N LYS A 158 -13.38 13.12 -14.82
CA LYS A 158 -14.19 14.02 -13.95
C LYS A 158 -13.39 15.21 -13.43
N VAL A 159 -12.11 15.03 -13.14
CA VAL A 159 -11.23 16.13 -12.73
C VAL A 159 -10.99 17.09 -13.90
N ILE A 160 -10.84 16.59 -15.13
CA ILE A 160 -10.76 17.42 -16.34
C ILE A 160 -12.09 18.18 -16.56
N ASP A 161 -13.23 17.48 -16.52
CA ASP A 161 -14.58 18.05 -16.67
C ASP A 161 -14.79 19.22 -15.69
N LEU A 162 -14.59 18.97 -14.39
CA LEU A 162 -14.75 19.97 -13.33
C LEU A 162 -13.73 21.13 -13.43
N THR A 163 -12.52 20.87 -13.94
CA THR A 163 -11.52 21.92 -14.15
C THR A 163 -11.89 22.81 -15.34
N ALA A 164 -12.48 22.24 -16.39
CA ALA A 164 -13.01 22.99 -17.52
C ALA A 164 -14.19 23.87 -17.09
N GLU A 165 -15.19 23.32 -16.39
CA GLU A 165 -16.32 24.09 -15.82
C GLU A 165 -15.84 25.25 -14.94
N LEU A 166 -14.88 25.00 -14.04
CA LEU A 166 -14.34 26.03 -13.15
C LEU A 166 -13.52 27.10 -13.91
N SER A 167 -12.94 26.77 -15.06
CA SER A 167 -12.29 27.74 -15.95
C SER A 167 -13.29 28.60 -16.73
N ASP A 168 -14.40 28.01 -17.18
CA ASP A 168 -15.51 28.71 -17.84
C ASP A 168 -16.17 29.73 -16.89
N GLU A 169 -16.38 29.38 -15.62
CA GLU A 169 -16.91 30.32 -14.61
C GLU A 169 -15.95 31.50 -14.33
N ARG A 170 -14.64 31.27 -14.36
CA ARG A 170 -13.65 32.37 -14.24
C ARG A 170 -13.73 33.31 -15.44
N LEU A 171 -13.79 32.77 -16.66
CA LEU A 171 -13.91 33.57 -17.89
C LEU A 171 -15.21 34.39 -17.92
N LYS A 172 -16.34 33.82 -17.46
CA LYS A 172 -17.60 34.55 -17.29
C LYS A 172 -17.45 35.71 -16.29
N GLY A 173 -16.77 35.47 -15.17
CA GLY A 173 -16.45 36.50 -14.16
C GLY A 173 -15.59 37.64 -14.71
N ASP A 174 -14.51 37.31 -15.44
CA ASP A 174 -13.61 38.32 -16.03
C ASP A 174 -14.32 39.19 -17.08
N VAL A 175 -15.18 38.59 -17.91
CA VAL A 175 -16.02 39.32 -18.88
C VAL A 175 -17.02 40.24 -18.18
N ALA A 176 -17.66 39.79 -17.09
CA ALA A 176 -18.58 40.61 -16.30
C ALA A 176 -17.86 41.80 -15.65
N CYS A 177 -16.65 41.60 -15.11
CA CYS A 177 -15.82 42.68 -14.57
C CYS A 177 -15.48 43.74 -15.63
N GLN A 178 -15.05 43.31 -16.83
CA GLN A 178 -14.73 44.22 -17.93
C GLN A 178 -15.95 45.05 -18.38
N ALA A 179 -17.14 44.44 -18.46
CA ALA A 179 -18.38 45.15 -18.79
C ALA A 179 -18.73 46.24 -17.76
N LEU A 180 -18.56 45.94 -16.46
CA LEU A 180 -18.81 46.91 -15.37
C LEU A 180 -17.84 48.09 -15.40
N ASP A 181 -16.59 47.90 -15.80
CA ASP A 181 -15.61 48.99 -15.92
C ASP A 181 -15.82 49.87 -17.17
N VAL A 182 -16.35 49.31 -18.26
CA VAL A 182 -16.83 50.11 -19.41
C VAL A 182 -18.01 51.02 -19.01
N GLU A 183 -19.03 50.45 -18.36
CA GLU A 183 -20.18 51.19 -17.81
C GLU A 183 -19.76 52.32 -16.86
N ARG A 184 -18.80 52.06 -15.96
CA ARG A 184 -18.22 53.09 -15.08
C ARG A 184 -17.55 54.22 -15.88
N ALA A 185 -16.80 53.89 -16.93
CA ALA A 185 -16.15 54.86 -17.79
C ALA A 185 -17.13 55.71 -18.63
N GLU A 186 -18.34 55.20 -18.90
CA GLU A 186 -19.40 55.91 -19.63
C GLU A 186 -20.19 56.87 -18.75
N ARG A 187 -20.55 56.45 -17.55
CA ARG A 187 -21.16 57.34 -16.54
C ARG A 187 -20.26 58.53 -16.21
N LEU A 188 -18.93 58.34 -16.23
CA LEU A 188 -17.93 59.41 -16.06
C LEU A 188 -17.74 60.33 -17.29
N ARG A 189 -18.28 59.98 -18.47
CA ARG A 189 -18.35 60.86 -19.65
C ARG A 189 -19.63 61.70 -19.61
N ALA A 190 -20.79 61.05 -19.50
CA ALA A 190 -22.10 61.73 -19.44
C ALA A 190 -22.19 62.75 -18.28
N ALA A 191 -21.58 62.48 -17.12
CA ALA A 191 -21.54 63.41 -15.99
C ALA A 191 -20.70 64.69 -16.22
N LYS A 192 -19.88 64.74 -17.28
CA LYS A 192 -19.16 65.95 -17.71
C LYS A 192 -20.03 66.77 -18.68
N GLU A 193 -20.55 66.11 -19.70
CA GLU A 193 -21.43 66.70 -20.72
C GLU A 193 -22.67 67.36 -20.09
N ALA A 194 -23.29 66.72 -19.08
CA ALA A 194 -24.41 67.28 -18.33
C ALA A 194 -24.07 68.58 -17.56
N ARG A 195 -22.81 68.75 -17.12
CA ARG A 195 -22.34 69.98 -16.44
C ARG A 195 -22.12 71.13 -17.41
N GLU A 196 -21.76 70.86 -18.66
CA GLU A 196 -21.53 71.88 -19.69
C GLU A 196 -22.87 72.48 -20.18
N LEU A 197 -23.89 71.64 -20.32
CA LEU A 197 -25.26 72.06 -20.69
C LEU A 197 -25.92 72.96 -19.63
N GLN A 198 -25.61 72.77 -18.34
CA GLN A 198 -26.24 73.52 -17.24
C GLN A 198 -25.83 75.00 -17.17
N VAL A 199 -24.86 75.44 -17.99
CA VAL A 199 -24.32 76.81 -17.99
C VAL A 199 -25.07 77.77 -18.95
N HIS A 200 -25.89 77.26 -19.89
CA HIS A 200 -26.29 78.00 -21.10
C HIS A 200 -27.80 78.34 -21.25
N GLY A 201 -28.67 78.06 -20.28
CA GLY A 201 -30.13 78.19 -20.45
C GLY A 201 -30.85 79.22 -19.57
N GLY A 202 -31.33 80.33 -20.15
CA GLY A 202 -32.34 81.19 -19.51
C GLY A 202 -32.69 82.52 -20.21
N GLY A 203 -34.00 82.78 -20.43
CA GLY A 203 -34.49 84.15 -20.71
C GLY A 203 -35.84 84.28 -21.48
N ARG A 204 -36.72 85.17 -20.98
CA ARG A 204 -37.90 85.82 -21.63
C ARG A 204 -39.10 84.92 -21.99
N VAL A 205 -40.33 85.41 -22.26
CA VAL A 205 -40.84 86.73 -22.73
C VAL A 205 -42.13 87.18 -21.98
N ASP A 206 -42.44 88.49 -21.96
CA ASP A 206 -43.68 89.11 -21.44
C ASP A 206 -44.76 89.39 -22.53
N GLY A 207 -46.04 89.39 -22.14
CA GLY A 207 -46.89 90.59 -22.32
C GLY A 207 -48.03 90.66 -23.38
N CYS A 208 -49.20 91.10 -22.89
CA CYS A 208 -50.20 91.97 -23.55
C CYS A 208 -51.26 91.39 -24.53
N ARG A 209 -52.25 92.25 -24.88
CA ARG A 209 -53.67 91.87 -25.04
C ARG A 209 -54.46 92.71 -26.09
N GLU A 210 -55.29 91.99 -26.86
CA GLU A 210 -56.53 92.34 -27.60
C GLU A 210 -56.93 93.79 -27.99
N ALA A 211 -57.14 94.01 -29.29
CA ALA A 211 -58.35 94.57 -29.97
C ALA A 211 -58.23 94.29 -31.49
N THR A 212 -59.26 94.14 -32.36
CA THR A 212 -60.64 94.65 -32.31
C THR A 212 -61.79 93.72 -32.79
N SER A 213 -61.84 93.30 -34.06
CA SER A 213 -63.10 93.28 -34.85
C SER A 213 -63.55 91.93 -35.46
N GLY A 214 -64.75 91.89 -36.07
CA GLY A 214 -65.47 90.65 -36.47
C GLY A 214 -64.73 89.65 -37.35
N HIS A 215 -64.06 90.09 -38.42
CA HIS A 215 -63.22 89.19 -39.24
C HIS A 215 -61.88 88.86 -38.56
N GLU A 216 -61.38 89.72 -37.68
CA GLU A 216 -60.25 89.35 -36.83
C GLU A 216 -60.65 88.25 -35.85
N TRP A 217 -61.89 88.18 -35.37
CA TRP A 217 -62.33 87.07 -34.50
C TRP A 217 -62.34 85.72 -35.21
N GLN A 218 -62.63 85.66 -36.51
CA GLN A 218 -62.44 84.43 -37.30
C GLN A 218 -60.95 84.14 -37.52
N MET A 219 -60.14 85.12 -37.98
CA MET A 219 -58.70 84.89 -38.15
C MET A 219 -57.98 84.56 -36.83
N ARG A 220 -58.44 85.07 -35.69
CA ARG A 220 -57.96 84.71 -34.34
C ARG A 220 -58.43 83.34 -33.91
N LEU A 221 -59.62 82.90 -34.32
CA LEU A 221 -60.05 81.53 -34.11
C LEU A 221 -59.19 80.57 -34.94
N ASP A 222 -58.98 80.86 -36.22
CA ASP A 222 -58.12 80.06 -37.11
C ASP A 222 -56.65 80.03 -36.61
N CYS A 223 -56.11 81.17 -36.15
CA CYS A 223 -54.81 81.24 -35.49
C CYS A 223 -54.80 80.47 -34.17
N ALA A 224 -55.80 80.64 -33.30
CA ALA A 224 -55.88 79.90 -32.03
C ALA A 224 -56.09 78.38 -32.24
N GLU A 225 -56.75 77.96 -33.30
CA GLU A 225 -56.91 76.55 -33.67
C GLU A 225 -55.61 75.96 -34.24
N THR A 226 -54.85 76.72 -35.05
CA THR A 226 -53.55 76.29 -35.55
C THR A 226 -52.45 76.32 -34.46
N GLU A 227 -52.48 77.32 -33.57
CA GLU A 227 -51.68 77.35 -32.34
C GLU A 227 -52.05 76.20 -31.40
N ALA A 228 -53.34 75.94 -31.16
CA ALA A 228 -53.78 74.77 -30.38
C ALA A 228 -53.39 73.44 -31.04
N ALA A 229 -53.40 73.34 -32.38
CA ALA A 229 -52.91 72.16 -33.09
C ALA A 229 -51.39 72.00 -32.97
N PHE A 230 -50.63 73.10 -32.98
CA PHE A 230 -49.19 73.09 -32.71
C PHE A 230 -48.88 72.69 -31.26
N LEU A 231 -49.59 73.27 -30.29
CA LEU A 231 -49.47 72.94 -28.87
C LEU A 231 -49.87 71.49 -28.58
N ARG A 232 -50.94 70.96 -29.18
CA ARG A 232 -51.31 69.54 -29.09
C ARG A 232 -50.21 68.63 -29.63
N LYS A 233 -49.63 68.95 -30.80
CA LYS A 233 -48.47 68.21 -31.34
C LYS A 233 -47.25 68.31 -30.42
N ARG A 234 -47.03 69.45 -29.76
CA ARG A 234 -45.92 69.66 -28.83
C ARG A 234 -46.12 68.91 -27.52
N ILE A 235 -47.37 68.82 -27.04
CA ILE A 235 -47.75 68.01 -25.88
C ILE A 235 -47.53 66.52 -26.19
N ALA A 236 -48.03 66.01 -27.31
CA ALA A 236 -47.79 64.63 -27.75
C ALA A 236 -46.28 64.30 -27.83
N GLN A 237 -45.46 65.18 -28.41
CA GLN A 237 -44.00 65.01 -28.45
C GLN A 237 -43.32 65.04 -27.06
N LEU A 238 -43.96 65.60 -26.04
CA LEU A 238 -43.47 65.59 -24.66
C LEU A 238 -43.99 64.37 -23.88
N GLU A 239 -45.19 63.89 -24.21
CA GLU A 239 -45.78 62.64 -23.71
C GLU A 239 -44.97 61.43 -24.22
N GLU A 240 -44.71 61.32 -25.53
CA GLU A 240 -43.83 60.30 -26.14
C GLU A 240 -42.43 60.25 -25.49
N ARG A 241 -41.86 61.43 -25.17
CA ARG A 241 -40.56 61.55 -24.49
C ARG A 241 -40.64 61.14 -23.02
N LEU A 242 -41.71 61.53 -22.33
CA LEU A 242 -41.93 61.16 -20.94
C LEU A 242 -42.14 59.65 -20.79
N GLU A 243 -42.85 59.02 -21.74
CA GLU A 243 -42.99 57.56 -21.82
C GLU A 243 -41.64 56.87 -22.07
N TRP A 244 -40.82 57.38 -23.00
CA TRP A 244 -39.47 56.86 -23.23
C TRP A 244 -38.56 56.98 -22.01
N GLU A 245 -38.54 58.13 -21.32
CA GLU A 245 -37.77 58.30 -20.09
C GLU A 245 -38.30 57.43 -18.94
N GLN A 246 -39.61 57.17 -18.86
CA GLN A 246 -40.18 56.23 -17.90
C GLN A 246 -39.76 54.78 -18.20
N GLN A 247 -39.76 54.36 -19.46
CA GLN A 247 -39.27 53.02 -19.88
C GLN A 247 -37.78 52.86 -19.58
N SER A 248 -36.96 53.83 -20.01
CA SER A 248 -35.52 53.90 -19.72
C SER A 248 -35.21 53.83 -18.21
N LYS A 249 -35.99 54.54 -17.38
CA LYS A 249 -35.89 54.48 -15.93
C LYS A 249 -36.19 53.07 -15.40
N VAL A 250 -37.28 52.44 -15.84
CA VAL A 250 -37.68 51.09 -15.39
C VAL A 250 -36.62 50.05 -15.77
N ASP A 251 -36.05 50.12 -16.98
CA ASP A 251 -34.96 49.25 -17.42
C ASP A 251 -33.70 49.42 -16.55
N MET A 252 -33.39 50.65 -16.13
CA MET A 252 -32.26 50.93 -15.24
C MET A 252 -32.53 50.50 -13.79
N GLU A 253 -33.77 50.61 -13.29
CA GLU A 253 -34.19 50.07 -11.99
C GLU A 253 -34.13 48.53 -11.98
N GLN A 254 -34.49 47.85 -13.09
CA GLN A 254 -34.30 46.40 -13.26
C GLN A 254 -32.83 46.00 -13.29
N LYS A 255 -31.98 46.68 -14.08
CA LYS A 255 -30.53 46.39 -14.12
C LYS A 255 -29.88 46.59 -12.75
N LEU A 256 -30.32 47.59 -11.98
CA LEU A 256 -29.83 47.84 -10.63
C LEU A 256 -30.19 46.70 -9.67
N SER A 257 -31.43 46.18 -9.71
CA SER A 257 -31.85 45.07 -8.84
C SER A 257 -31.13 43.76 -9.17
N GLN A 258 -30.90 43.47 -10.46
CA GLN A 258 -30.10 42.33 -10.91
C GLN A 258 -28.65 42.43 -10.41
N ALA A 259 -28.02 43.61 -10.52
CA ALA A 259 -26.67 43.83 -10.00
C ALA A 259 -26.58 43.72 -8.46
N GLN A 260 -27.64 44.09 -7.74
CA GLN A 260 -27.74 43.91 -6.28
C GLN A 260 -27.85 42.43 -5.90
N GLN A 261 -28.67 41.65 -6.60
CA GLN A 261 -28.81 40.20 -6.38
C GLN A 261 -27.47 39.47 -6.57
N LEU A 262 -26.79 39.69 -7.71
CA LEU A 262 -25.48 39.10 -7.98
C LEU A 262 -24.41 39.50 -6.94
N TYR A 263 -24.45 40.74 -6.44
CA TYR A 263 -23.57 41.18 -5.35
C TYR A 263 -23.87 40.46 -4.02
N GLU A 264 -25.13 40.25 -3.68
CA GLU A 264 -25.50 39.49 -2.48
C GLU A 264 -25.11 38.01 -2.59
N GLU A 265 -25.31 37.38 -3.75
CA GLU A 265 -24.89 36.00 -4.03
C GLU A 265 -23.36 35.85 -3.89
N ALA A 266 -22.58 36.74 -4.50
CA ALA A 266 -21.13 36.78 -4.34
C ALA A 266 -20.69 37.03 -2.88
N ARG A 267 -21.43 37.85 -2.13
CA ARG A 267 -21.18 38.09 -0.70
C ARG A 267 -21.51 36.86 0.16
N ARG A 268 -22.55 36.11 -0.18
CA ARG A 268 -22.95 34.85 0.49
C ARG A 268 -21.90 33.76 0.23
N SER A 269 -21.47 33.57 -1.02
CA SER A 269 -20.46 32.57 -1.38
C SER A 269 -19.09 32.88 -0.75
N ALA A 270 -18.65 34.15 -0.74
CA ALA A 270 -17.43 34.57 -0.04
C ALA A 270 -17.48 34.27 1.48
N GLN A 271 -18.64 34.42 2.12
CA GLN A 271 -18.82 34.04 3.52
C GLN A 271 -18.79 32.52 3.74
N GLN A 272 -19.38 31.73 2.84
CA GLN A 272 -19.25 30.27 2.89
C GLN A 272 -17.78 29.84 2.78
N LEU A 273 -17.05 30.39 1.79
CA LEU A 273 -15.64 30.07 1.57
C LEU A 273 -14.79 30.43 2.78
N LYS A 274 -15.01 31.60 3.41
CA LYS A 274 -14.31 31.98 4.64
C LYS A 274 -14.52 30.97 5.77
N ARG A 275 -15.74 30.45 5.95
CA ARG A 275 -16.05 29.39 6.94
C ARG A 275 -15.34 28.07 6.60
N LYS A 276 -15.37 27.65 5.32
CA LYS A 276 -14.69 26.45 4.83
C LYS A 276 -13.17 26.53 5.07
N CYS A 277 -12.54 27.68 4.79
CA CYS A 277 -11.12 27.91 5.08
C CYS A 277 -10.80 27.85 6.59
N GLN A 278 -11.68 28.36 7.46
CA GLN A 278 -11.51 28.26 8.91
C GLN A 278 -11.60 26.82 9.40
N GLN A 279 -12.58 26.05 8.91
CA GLN A 279 -12.72 24.62 9.21
C GLN A 279 -11.49 23.82 8.80
N LEU A 280 -11.03 23.98 7.55
CA LEU A 280 -9.82 23.33 7.03
C LEU A 280 -8.57 23.73 7.83
N THR A 281 -8.50 24.96 8.36
CA THR A 281 -7.37 25.39 9.21
C THR A 281 -7.33 24.60 10.52
N CYS A 282 -8.47 24.46 11.21
CA CYS A 282 -8.54 23.67 12.44
C CYS A 282 -8.27 22.17 12.18
N GLU A 283 -8.75 21.62 11.07
CA GLU A 283 -8.49 20.23 10.69
C GLU A 283 -7.00 19.98 10.35
N LEU A 284 -6.31 20.97 9.79
CA LEU A 284 -4.84 20.94 9.60
C LEU A 284 -4.07 21.03 10.94
N GLU A 285 -4.62 21.74 11.93
CA GLU A 285 -4.05 21.79 13.29
C GLU A 285 -4.26 20.45 14.03
N ASP A 286 -5.46 19.87 13.99
CA ASP A 286 -5.75 18.55 14.58
C ASP A 286 -4.93 17.42 13.94
N THR A 287 -4.85 17.37 12.61
CA THR A 287 -4.04 16.36 11.89
C THR A 287 -2.55 16.52 12.15
N ARG A 288 -2.06 17.76 12.32
CA ARG A 288 -0.68 18.02 12.75
C ARG A 288 -0.42 17.48 14.16
N VAL A 289 -1.30 17.74 15.13
CA VAL A 289 -1.16 17.21 16.50
C VAL A 289 -1.21 15.68 16.49
N LEU A 290 -2.04 15.05 15.65
CA LEU A 290 -2.04 13.61 15.47
C LEU A 290 -0.71 13.08 14.89
N MET A 291 -0.12 13.78 13.92
CA MET A 291 1.20 13.42 13.37
C MET A 291 2.32 13.53 14.41
N GLU A 292 2.37 14.60 15.20
CA GLU A 292 3.35 14.79 16.28
C GLU A 292 3.20 13.70 17.38
N ASN A 293 1.98 13.25 17.65
CA ASN A 293 1.70 12.10 18.53
C ASN A 293 2.14 10.74 17.93
N GLN A 294 2.01 10.51 16.62
CA GLN A 294 2.51 9.28 16.00
C GLN A 294 4.04 9.29 15.88
N GLN A 295 4.68 10.44 15.63
CA GLN A 295 6.13 10.57 15.60
C GLN A 295 6.76 10.26 16.97
N SER A 296 6.22 10.82 18.05
CA SER A 296 6.69 10.51 19.42
C SER A 296 6.48 9.04 19.78
N ARG A 297 5.35 8.44 19.38
CA ARG A 297 5.09 7.00 19.54
C ARG A 297 6.07 6.12 18.75
N ASN A 298 6.37 6.47 17.50
CA ASN A 298 7.36 5.75 16.68
C ASN A 298 8.76 5.84 17.29
N HIS A 299 9.16 7.03 17.75
CA HIS A 299 10.43 7.23 18.43
C HIS A 299 10.53 6.45 19.76
N GLU A 300 9.42 6.27 20.48
CA GLU A 300 9.33 5.33 21.61
C GLU A 300 9.49 3.86 21.18
N LEU A 301 8.91 3.46 20.05
CA LEU A 301 9.03 2.09 19.52
C LEU A 301 10.46 1.80 19.05
N GLU A 302 11.12 2.73 18.35
CA GLU A 302 12.55 2.64 18.03
C GLU A 302 13.40 2.49 19.30
N LYS A 303 13.13 3.30 20.34
CA LYS A 303 13.83 3.23 21.64
C LYS A 303 13.60 1.89 22.36
N LYS A 304 12.51 1.18 22.07
CA LYS A 304 12.23 -0.18 22.57
C LYS A 304 12.91 -1.23 21.70
N GLN A 305 12.84 -1.11 20.38
CA GLN A 305 13.53 -1.96 19.41
C GLN A 305 15.04 -1.97 19.65
N LYS A 306 15.69 -0.80 19.65
CA LYS A 306 17.14 -0.64 19.92
C LYS A 306 17.58 -1.25 21.27
N LYS A 307 16.67 -1.38 22.25
CA LYS A 307 16.92 -2.09 23.52
C LYS A 307 16.77 -3.61 23.38
N PHE A 308 15.78 -4.09 22.65
CA PHE A 308 15.63 -5.51 22.34
C PHE A 308 16.78 -6.03 21.47
N ASP A 309 17.22 -5.26 20.47
CA ASP A 309 18.36 -5.61 19.62
C ASP A 309 19.66 -5.71 20.44
N LEU A 310 19.88 -4.79 21.38
CA LEU A 310 21.01 -4.85 22.31
C LEU A 310 20.94 -6.06 23.25
N GLN A 311 19.75 -6.39 23.77
CA GLN A 311 19.53 -7.59 24.59
C GLN A 311 19.75 -8.89 23.80
N LEU A 312 19.32 -8.91 22.53
CA LEU A 312 19.52 -10.03 21.62
C LEU A 312 21.02 -10.20 21.29
N ALA A 313 21.73 -9.12 21.00
CA ALA A 313 23.18 -9.15 20.78
C ALA A 313 23.94 -9.63 22.03
N GLN A 314 23.55 -9.20 23.23
CA GLN A 314 24.10 -9.70 24.49
C GLN A 314 23.83 -11.20 24.70
N ALA A 315 22.62 -11.67 24.43
CA ALA A 315 22.26 -13.08 24.55
C ALA A 315 22.99 -13.97 23.52
N LEU A 316 23.14 -13.49 22.27
CA LEU A 316 23.92 -14.16 21.23
C LEU A 316 25.41 -14.22 21.59
N GLY A 317 25.99 -13.12 22.11
CA GLY A 317 27.36 -13.06 22.60
C GLY A 317 27.61 -14.02 23.77
N ALA A 318 26.69 -14.08 24.73
CA ALA A 318 26.75 -15.05 25.83
C ALA A 318 26.68 -16.50 25.34
N SER A 319 25.81 -16.80 24.36
CA SER A 319 25.72 -18.14 23.75
C SER A 319 26.97 -18.52 22.95
N ALA A 320 27.59 -17.57 22.24
CA ALA A 320 28.85 -17.79 21.53
C ALA A 320 30.01 -18.05 22.52
N PHE A 321 30.08 -17.27 23.61
CA PHE A 321 31.05 -17.50 24.68
C PHE A 321 30.87 -18.88 25.33
N GLU A 322 29.64 -19.27 25.65
CA GLU A 322 29.36 -20.59 26.22
C GLU A 322 29.72 -21.74 25.27
N LYS A 323 29.45 -21.60 23.96
CA LYS A 323 29.91 -22.57 22.94
C LYS A 323 31.43 -22.70 22.94
N SER A 324 32.16 -21.58 22.95
CA SER A 324 33.64 -21.61 22.98
C SER A 324 34.21 -22.27 24.24
N LEU A 325 33.52 -22.18 25.39
CA LEU A 325 33.88 -22.91 26.61
C LEU A 325 33.56 -24.40 26.48
N ARG A 326 32.39 -24.77 25.95
CA ARG A 326 32.02 -26.17 25.70
C ARG A 326 32.98 -26.84 24.70
N GLU A 327 33.45 -26.11 23.69
CA GLU A 327 34.44 -26.58 22.72
C GLU A 327 35.82 -26.81 23.35
N LYS A 328 36.31 -25.88 24.19
CA LYS A 328 37.55 -26.08 24.96
C LYS A 328 37.46 -27.29 25.89
N VAL A 329 36.37 -27.41 26.64
CA VAL A 329 36.12 -28.57 27.52
C VAL A 329 36.00 -29.87 26.70
N ALA A 330 35.46 -29.83 25.48
CA ALA A 330 35.45 -31.00 24.59
C ALA A 330 36.86 -31.38 24.09
N GLN A 331 37.70 -30.40 23.76
CA GLN A 331 39.11 -30.61 23.38
C GLN A 331 39.93 -31.18 24.54
N GLU A 332 39.75 -30.65 25.76
CA GLU A 332 40.37 -31.16 26.99
C GLU A 332 39.91 -32.58 27.32
N ASN A 333 38.61 -32.87 27.22
CA ASN A 333 38.11 -34.24 27.37
C ASN A 333 38.68 -35.19 26.30
N SER A 334 38.85 -34.72 25.06
CA SER A 334 39.42 -35.52 23.97
C SER A 334 40.90 -35.84 24.22
N SER A 335 41.70 -34.85 24.66
CA SER A 335 43.12 -35.07 24.96
C SER A 335 43.31 -35.94 26.21
N LEU A 336 42.48 -35.77 27.25
CA LEU A 336 42.45 -36.66 28.41
C LEU A 336 42.06 -38.09 28.03
N GLN A 337 41.07 -38.29 27.15
CA GLN A 337 40.69 -39.63 26.65
C GLN A 337 41.83 -40.30 25.87
N LEU A 338 42.55 -39.55 25.02
CA LEU A 338 43.73 -40.05 24.30
C LEU A 338 44.86 -40.41 25.27
N GLN A 339 45.13 -39.59 26.29
CA GLN A 339 46.11 -39.90 27.34
C GLN A 339 45.71 -41.17 28.10
N LEU A 340 44.45 -41.30 28.52
CA LEU A 340 43.91 -42.50 29.18
C LEU A 340 44.05 -43.76 28.31
N GLY A 341 43.79 -43.65 27.00
CA GLY A 341 44.01 -44.72 26.04
C GLY A 341 45.48 -45.13 25.96
N SER A 342 46.40 -44.16 25.86
CA SER A 342 47.85 -44.42 25.81
C SER A 342 48.38 -45.05 27.11
N LEU A 343 47.82 -44.70 28.27
CA LEU A 343 48.17 -45.27 29.56
C LEU A 343 47.62 -46.70 29.71
N ARG A 344 46.42 -46.99 29.21
CA ARG A 344 45.89 -48.36 29.15
C ARG A 344 46.73 -49.26 28.25
N GLN A 345 47.07 -48.81 27.04
CA GLN A 345 47.95 -49.57 26.14
C GLN A 345 49.33 -49.82 26.76
N ARG A 346 49.88 -48.88 27.51
CA ARG A 346 51.14 -49.07 28.27
C ARG A 346 50.97 -50.04 29.44
N LEU A 347 49.81 -50.06 30.10
CA LEU A 347 49.51 -51.03 31.16
C LEU A 347 49.39 -52.44 30.57
N GLU A 348 48.57 -52.62 29.51
CA GLU A 348 48.40 -53.86 28.76
C GLU A 348 49.74 -54.41 28.25
N GLN A 349 50.62 -53.54 27.73
CA GLN A 349 51.99 -53.92 27.34
C GLN A 349 52.82 -54.40 28.53
N LYS A 350 52.71 -53.77 29.70
CA LYS A 350 53.44 -54.18 30.91
C LYS A 350 52.86 -55.42 31.59
N GLU A 351 51.56 -55.65 31.45
CA GLU A 351 50.90 -56.90 31.86
C GLU A 351 51.40 -58.06 30.98
N LEU A 352 51.41 -57.89 29.65
CA LEU A 352 51.98 -58.88 28.71
C LEU A 352 53.49 -59.10 28.90
N GLU A 353 54.27 -58.05 29.21
CA GLU A 353 55.69 -58.21 29.59
C GLU A 353 55.84 -59.00 30.90
N ASN A 354 55.01 -58.73 31.91
CA ASN A 354 55.02 -59.46 33.18
C ASN A 354 54.58 -60.92 33.01
N GLU A 355 53.57 -61.21 32.18
CA GLU A 355 53.19 -62.58 31.82
C GLU A 355 54.33 -63.30 31.09
N GLY A 356 54.96 -62.65 30.11
CA GLY A 356 56.11 -63.20 29.40
C GLY A 356 57.35 -63.40 30.28
N LEU A 357 57.57 -62.55 31.29
CA LEU A 357 58.60 -62.73 32.30
C LEU A 357 58.24 -63.83 33.30
N GLY A 358 56.97 -63.95 33.71
CA GLY A 358 56.49 -65.03 34.56
C GLY A 358 56.61 -66.40 33.87
N GLN A 359 56.24 -66.48 32.59
CA GLN A 359 56.49 -67.65 31.74
C GLN A 359 57.98 -67.96 31.66
N ARG A 360 58.86 -66.98 31.41
CA ARG A 360 60.31 -67.19 31.41
C ARG A 360 60.86 -67.67 32.75
N VAL A 361 60.39 -67.13 33.88
CA VAL A 361 60.76 -67.59 35.22
C VAL A 361 60.31 -69.04 35.41
N ALA A 362 59.07 -69.39 35.05
CA ALA A 362 58.59 -70.77 35.11
C ALA A 362 59.42 -71.72 34.22
N THR A 363 59.73 -71.32 32.97
CA THR A 363 60.58 -72.13 32.07
C THR A 363 62.00 -72.26 32.61
N LEU A 364 62.57 -71.22 33.22
CA LEU A 364 63.90 -71.27 33.84
C LEU A 364 63.89 -72.09 35.14
N SER A 365 62.81 -72.09 35.92
CA SER A 365 62.61 -72.99 37.06
C SER A 365 62.55 -74.44 36.59
N CYS A 366 61.73 -74.75 35.58
CA CYS A 366 61.69 -76.07 34.96
C CYS A 366 63.06 -76.47 34.40
N GLN A 367 63.79 -75.57 33.74
CA GLN A 367 65.13 -75.85 33.23
C GLN A 367 66.17 -76.03 34.33
N VAL A 368 66.03 -75.36 35.49
CA VAL A 368 66.88 -75.61 36.66
C VAL A 368 66.55 -76.98 37.28
N GLU A 369 65.28 -77.38 37.33
CA GLU A 369 64.88 -78.73 37.74
C GLU A 369 65.33 -79.81 36.73
N GLU A 370 65.22 -79.55 35.43
CA GLU A 370 65.68 -80.43 34.35
C GLU A 370 67.21 -80.56 34.33
N LEU A 371 67.96 -79.47 34.47
CA LEU A 371 69.43 -79.50 34.56
C LEU A 371 69.93 -80.09 35.89
N SER A 372 69.14 -80.00 36.96
CA SER A 372 69.40 -80.74 38.21
C SER A 372 69.16 -82.25 38.07
N ASN A 373 68.42 -82.69 37.05
CA ASN A 373 68.07 -84.09 36.80
C ASN A 373 68.68 -84.68 35.50
N SER A 374 69.30 -83.88 34.63
CA SER A 374 69.82 -84.34 33.33
C SER A 374 71.10 -83.62 32.89
N ALA A 375 72.22 -84.33 32.99
CA ALA A 375 73.49 -83.94 32.37
C ALA A 375 73.71 -84.76 31.09
N SER A 376 73.43 -84.17 29.93
CA SER A 376 73.83 -84.71 28.63
C SER A 376 73.97 -83.59 27.58
N LEU A 377 74.70 -83.85 26.50
CA LEU A 377 75.23 -82.84 25.57
C LEU A 377 74.55 -82.83 24.18
N ASP A 378 74.98 -81.87 23.37
CA ASP A 378 75.07 -81.85 21.89
C ASP A 378 73.92 -81.27 21.04
N ALA A 379 74.30 -80.30 20.18
CA ALA A 379 73.95 -80.18 18.74
C ALA A 379 74.19 -78.75 18.18
N PRO A 380 75.41 -78.36 17.74
CA PRO A 380 75.68 -76.99 17.28
C PRO A 380 74.99 -76.59 15.95
N ALA A 381 74.70 -77.56 15.06
CA ALA A 381 74.19 -77.29 13.71
C ALA A 381 72.78 -76.65 13.69
N ALA A 382 71.92 -76.97 14.66
CA ALA A 382 70.57 -76.43 14.75
C ALA A 382 70.55 -74.93 15.12
N LEU A 383 71.61 -74.43 15.78
CA LEU A 383 71.75 -73.03 16.17
C LEU A 383 72.15 -72.16 14.97
N GLN A 384 73.05 -72.64 14.10
CA GLN A 384 73.51 -71.89 12.93
C GLN A 384 72.37 -71.58 11.94
N LYS A 385 71.47 -72.53 11.68
CA LYS A 385 70.27 -72.27 10.84
C LYS A 385 69.38 -71.19 11.44
N LYS A 386 69.02 -71.32 12.73
CA LYS A 386 68.19 -70.33 13.43
C LYS A 386 68.83 -68.93 13.43
N LEU A 387 70.16 -68.85 13.52
CA LEU A 387 70.89 -67.58 13.47
C LEU A 387 70.79 -66.94 12.08
N TRP A 388 70.96 -67.72 11.00
CA TRP A 388 70.78 -67.24 9.62
C TRP A 388 69.33 -66.82 9.32
N ASP A 389 68.34 -67.60 9.77
CA ASP A 389 66.92 -67.27 9.63
C ASP A 389 66.56 -65.94 10.34
N LEU A 390 67.14 -65.70 11.51
CA LEU A 390 66.98 -64.44 12.25
C LEU A 390 67.71 -63.27 11.57
N GLU A 391 68.91 -63.49 11.02
CA GLU A 391 69.60 -62.45 10.25
C GLU A 391 68.83 -62.07 8.98
N SER A 392 68.24 -63.02 8.25
CA SER A 392 67.42 -62.73 7.06
C SER A 392 66.24 -61.84 7.44
N ARG A 393 65.47 -62.24 8.46
CA ARG A 393 64.33 -61.46 8.98
C ARG A 393 64.74 -60.07 9.47
N THR A 394 65.93 -59.94 10.05
CA THR A 394 66.46 -58.63 10.49
C THR A 394 66.77 -57.73 9.28
N ARG A 395 67.37 -58.29 8.22
CA ARG A 395 67.63 -57.58 6.96
C ARG A 395 66.33 -57.18 6.25
N GLU A 396 65.34 -58.07 6.22
CA GLU A 396 63.99 -57.82 5.68
C GLU A 396 63.31 -56.67 6.45
N GLN A 397 63.30 -56.71 7.78
CA GLN A 397 62.75 -55.64 8.62
C GLN A 397 63.49 -54.30 8.43
N GLN A 398 64.81 -54.31 8.28
CA GLN A 398 65.56 -53.08 7.97
C GLN A 398 65.26 -52.54 6.57
N GLN A 399 65.01 -53.40 5.57
CA GLN A 399 64.54 -52.95 4.27
C GLN A 399 63.13 -52.36 4.36
N GLU A 400 62.18 -53.01 5.04
CA GLU A 400 60.84 -52.45 5.28
C GLU A 400 60.89 -51.09 6.00
N LEU A 401 61.69 -50.97 7.06
CA LEU A 401 61.86 -49.70 7.78
C LEU A 401 62.44 -48.61 6.86
N SER A 402 63.40 -48.94 5.98
CA SER A 402 63.94 -47.99 5.01
C SER A 402 62.92 -47.57 3.94
N GLN A 403 62.01 -48.46 3.55
CA GLN A 403 60.90 -48.14 2.62
C GLN A 403 59.85 -47.26 3.30
N ARG A 404 59.47 -47.58 4.55
CA ARG A 404 58.55 -46.77 5.36
C ARG A 404 59.12 -45.38 5.65
N ALA A 405 60.42 -45.25 5.94
CA ALA A 405 61.08 -43.95 6.11
C ALA A 405 60.98 -43.08 4.86
N ARG A 406 61.29 -43.62 3.67
CA ARG A 406 61.14 -42.91 2.38
C ARG A 406 59.69 -42.53 2.08
N ALA A 407 58.73 -43.37 2.46
CA ALA A 407 57.31 -43.04 2.32
C ALA A 407 56.88 -41.89 3.25
N VAL A 408 57.43 -41.81 4.47
CA VAL A 408 57.23 -40.68 5.39
C VAL A 408 57.86 -39.40 4.82
N GLU A 409 59.12 -39.43 4.37
CA GLU A 409 59.79 -38.28 3.72
C GLU A 409 58.98 -37.74 2.52
N GLN A 410 58.37 -38.62 1.72
CA GLN A 410 57.51 -38.24 0.60
C GLN A 410 56.19 -37.61 1.07
N LEU A 411 55.57 -38.12 2.13
CA LEU A 411 54.35 -37.56 2.71
C LEU A 411 54.61 -36.20 3.38
N GLU A 412 55.74 -36.02 4.06
CA GLU A 412 56.16 -34.74 4.65
C GLU A 412 56.41 -33.68 3.56
N GLN A 413 57.07 -34.06 2.45
CA GLN A 413 57.25 -33.16 1.29
C GLN A 413 55.94 -32.78 0.61
N LEU A 414 54.92 -33.65 0.62
CA LEU A 414 53.57 -33.32 0.13
C LEU A 414 52.80 -32.45 1.13
N HIS A 415 52.92 -32.70 2.44
CA HIS A 415 52.32 -31.90 3.50
C HIS A 415 52.78 -30.44 3.42
N LEU A 416 54.09 -30.21 3.35
CA LEU A 416 54.70 -28.88 3.23
C LEU A 416 54.23 -28.11 1.98
N ARG A 417 53.95 -28.80 0.86
CA ARG A 417 53.39 -28.17 -0.34
C ARG A 417 51.95 -27.73 -0.12
N LEU A 418 51.12 -28.61 0.44
CA LEU A 418 49.72 -28.32 0.75
C LEU A 418 49.61 -27.19 1.80
N GLU A 419 50.50 -27.15 2.80
CA GLU A 419 50.57 -26.04 3.76
C GLU A 419 50.90 -24.71 3.08
N LEU A 420 51.89 -24.68 2.18
CA LEU A 420 52.23 -23.47 1.41
C LEU A 420 51.12 -23.04 0.45
N GLU A 421 50.35 -23.97 -0.10
CA GLU A 421 49.17 -23.69 -0.93
C GLU A 421 47.99 -23.17 -0.08
N ILE A 422 47.80 -23.69 1.13
CA ILE A 422 46.85 -23.20 2.13
C ILE A 422 47.24 -21.79 2.61
N GLU A 423 48.53 -21.50 2.84
CA GLU A 423 49.02 -20.16 3.17
C GLU A 423 48.80 -19.16 2.02
N ARG A 424 49.12 -19.55 0.78
CA ARG A 424 48.89 -18.71 -0.41
C ARG A 424 47.41 -18.42 -0.63
N THR A 425 46.54 -19.43 -0.52
CA THR A 425 45.09 -19.22 -0.66
C THR A 425 44.54 -18.35 0.46
N LYS A 426 44.95 -18.54 1.72
CA LYS A 426 44.63 -17.62 2.84
C LYS A 426 45.02 -16.18 2.49
N GLN A 427 46.27 -15.92 2.07
CA GLN A 427 46.72 -14.57 1.70
C GLN A 427 45.91 -13.96 0.55
N ILE A 428 45.52 -14.76 -0.45
CA ILE A 428 44.65 -14.30 -1.56
C ILE A 428 43.23 -13.98 -1.06
N HIS A 429 42.67 -14.77 -0.13
CA HIS A 429 41.37 -14.49 0.47
C HIS A 429 41.41 -13.27 1.40
N GLN A 430 42.51 -13.06 2.11
CA GLN A 430 42.71 -11.95 3.02
C GLN A 430 42.79 -10.62 2.26
N LYS A 431 43.58 -10.55 1.18
CA LYS A 431 43.56 -9.40 0.26
C LYS A 431 42.19 -9.14 -0.36
N LYS A 432 41.47 -10.18 -0.78
CA LYS A 432 40.10 -10.03 -1.30
C LYS A 432 39.08 -9.55 -0.26
N LEU A 433 39.39 -9.64 1.04
CA LEU A 433 38.59 -9.02 2.10
C LEU A 433 39.01 -7.56 2.28
N GLU A 434 40.31 -7.26 2.31
CA GLU A 434 40.86 -5.90 2.33
C GLU A 434 40.32 -5.07 1.15
N ASP A 435 40.44 -5.56 -0.10
CA ASP A 435 39.87 -4.96 -1.32
C ASP A 435 38.36 -4.67 -1.21
N LYS A 436 37.62 -5.52 -0.49
CA LYS A 436 36.16 -5.41 -0.31
C LYS A 436 35.77 -4.50 0.84
N GLU A 437 36.60 -4.38 1.86
CA GLU A 437 36.43 -3.41 2.94
C GLU A 437 36.71 -2.00 2.40
N GLU A 438 37.72 -1.80 1.55
CA GLU A 438 37.95 -0.53 0.83
C GLU A 438 36.77 -0.14 -0.07
N GLU A 439 36.24 -1.05 -0.91
CA GLU A 439 35.02 -0.80 -1.71
C GLU A 439 33.80 -0.42 -0.84
N LEU A 440 33.67 -1.04 0.34
CA LEU A 440 32.59 -0.76 1.29
C LEU A 440 32.79 0.60 1.99
N GLU A 441 34.02 1.02 2.23
CA GLU A 441 34.30 2.35 2.78
C GLU A 441 34.09 3.47 1.74
N ASP A 442 34.49 3.27 0.49
CA ASP A 442 34.22 4.24 -0.59
C ASP A 442 32.72 4.41 -0.87
N THR A 443 31.96 3.31 -0.88
CA THR A 443 30.50 3.37 -1.03
C THR A 443 29.82 4.00 0.19
N ARG A 444 30.27 3.71 1.42
CA ARG A 444 29.82 4.42 2.64
C ARG A 444 30.12 5.92 2.58
N GLN A 445 31.33 6.32 2.18
CA GLN A 445 31.70 7.72 2.01
C GLN A 445 30.85 8.41 0.95
N SER A 446 30.57 7.74 -0.18
CA SER A 446 29.71 8.26 -1.24
C SER A 446 28.28 8.49 -0.74
N CYS A 447 27.71 7.51 -0.01
CA CYS A 447 26.40 7.64 0.62
C CYS A 447 26.38 8.78 1.66
N GLN A 448 27.42 8.91 2.49
CA GLN A 448 27.52 9.98 3.50
C GLN A 448 27.68 11.38 2.87
N LYS A 449 28.43 11.49 1.76
CA LYS A 449 28.52 12.74 0.96
C LYS A 449 27.15 13.14 0.40
N ARG A 450 26.37 12.17 -0.09
CA ARG A 450 25.02 12.40 -0.63
C ARG A 450 23.97 12.66 0.47
N LEU A 451 24.10 12.04 1.63
CA LEU A 451 23.30 12.34 2.82
C LEU A 451 23.47 13.82 3.20
N ARG A 452 24.72 14.30 3.34
CA ARG A 452 25.02 15.71 3.68
C ARG A 452 24.50 16.71 2.65
N GLN A 453 24.44 16.34 1.37
CA GLN A 453 23.82 17.17 0.33
C GLN A 453 22.31 17.29 0.52
N LEU A 454 21.62 16.20 0.89
CA LEU A 454 20.19 16.20 1.19
C LEU A 454 19.88 16.93 2.51
N GLU A 455 20.72 16.74 3.55
CA GLU A 455 20.64 17.47 4.82
C GLU A 455 20.73 18.98 4.59
N MET A 456 21.75 19.45 3.85
CA MET A 456 21.93 20.86 3.51
C MET A 456 20.78 21.42 2.64
N GLN A 457 20.20 20.62 1.74
CA GLN A 457 19.01 21.01 0.98
C GLN A 457 17.78 21.15 1.89
N CYS A 458 17.58 20.24 2.84
CA CYS A 458 16.50 20.37 3.83
C CYS A 458 16.68 21.60 4.75
N GLU A 459 17.92 21.97 5.09
CA GLU A 459 18.22 23.20 5.84
C GLU A 459 17.87 24.45 5.01
N GLN A 460 18.27 24.50 3.73
CA GLN A 460 17.95 25.59 2.79
C GLN A 460 16.43 25.78 2.63
N GLU A 461 15.69 24.70 2.35
CA GLU A 461 14.22 24.70 2.27
C GLU A 461 13.57 25.15 3.59
N CYS A 462 14.17 24.85 4.75
CA CYS A 462 13.68 25.30 6.05
C CYS A 462 13.93 26.79 6.30
N ASP A 463 15.02 27.37 5.79
CA ASP A 463 15.30 28.81 5.92
C ASP A 463 14.50 29.64 4.91
N GLU A 464 14.30 29.17 3.68
CA GLU A 464 13.39 29.79 2.70
C GLU A 464 11.93 29.75 3.17
N LYS A 465 11.49 28.61 3.75
CA LYS A 465 10.19 28.53 4.43
C LYS A 465 10.09 29.50 5.60
N GLN A 466 11.18 29.81 6.30
CA GLN A 466 11.18 30.81 7.37
C GLN A 466 11.14 32.25 6.84
N SER A 467 11.79 32.60 5.73
CA SER A 467 11.67 33.94 5.13
C SER A 467 10.26 34.19 4.60
N LEU A 468 9.68 33.23 3.88
CA LEU A 468 8.29 33.30 3.42
C LEU A 468 7.29 33.41 4.60
N LEU A 469 7.58 32.79 5.75
CA LEU A 469 6.80 32.96 6.98
C LEU A 469 7.07 34.28 7.73
N ARG A 470 8.12 35.03 7.42
CA ARG A 470 8.31 36.41 7.90
C ARG A 470 7.50 37.36 6.99
N GLU A 471 7.74 37.30 5.69
CA GLU A 471 7.02 38.08 4.68
C GLU A 471 5.49 37.92 4.78
N LYS A 472 4.99 36.70 5.00
CA LYS A 472 3.57 36.45 5.26
C LYS A 472 3.05 37.25 6.46
N ARG A 473 3.78 37.28 7.59
CA ARG A 473 3.37 38.00 8.80
C ARG A 473 3.40 39.52 8.58
N ASP A 474 4.38 40.01 7.83
CA ASP A 474 4.49 41.43 7.49
C ASP A 474 3.31 41.88 6.60
N LEU A 475 2.91 41.04 5.63
CA LEU A 475 1.70 41.23 4.83
C LEU A 475 0.41 41.12 5.66
N GLU A 476 0.32 40.16 6.59
CA GLU A 476 -0.82 40.04 7.51
C GLU A 476 -0.96 41.28 8.43
N GLY A 477 0.17 41.85 8.88
CA GLY A 477 0.20 43.12 9.64
C GLY A 477 -0.21 44.34 8.80
N LEU A 478 0.20 44.39 7.53
CA LEU A 478 -0.25 45.39 6.55
C LEU A 478 -1.76 45.30 6.32
N VAL A 479 -2.31 44.10 6.17
CA VAL A 479 -3.78 43.89 6.07
C VAL A 479 -4.49 44.32 7.36
N ALA A 480 -3.97 43.95 8.53
CA ALA A 480 -4.56 44.34 9.82
C ALA A 480 -4.65 45.86 10.00
N THR A 481 -3.54 46.58 9.76
CA THR A 481 -3.50 48.05 9.87
C THR A 481 -4.38 48.76 8.83
N LEU A 482 -4.54 48.20 7.63
CA LEU A 482 -5.52 48.69 6.65
C LEU A 482 -6.97 48.45 7.10
N CYS A 483 -7.27 47.28 7.70
CA CYS A 483 -8.59 47.01 8.27
C CYS A 483 -8.95 47.95 9.43
N GLU A 484 -7.99 48.28 10.32
CA GLU A 484 -8.20 49.26 11.38
C GLU A 484 -8.49 50.67 10.83
N GLN A 485 -7.75 51.11 9.81
CA GLN A 485 -7.97 52.40 9.14
C GLN A 485 -9.34 52.51 8.47
N ILE A 486 -9.90 51.40 7.99
CA ILE A 486 -11.27 51.34 7.45
C ILE A 486 -12.29 51.37 8.60
N GLY A 487 -12.14 50.49 9.60
CA GLY A 487 -13.08 50.38 10.72
C GLY A 487 -13.24 51.68 11.54
N HIS A 488 -12.17 52.47 11.69
CA HIS A 488 -12.26 53.79 12.32
C HIS A 488 -13.11 54.80 11.52
N ARG A 489 -13.05 54.77 10.18
CA ARG A 489 -13.87 55.65 9.32
C ARG A 489 -15.35 55.30 9.43
N ASP A 490 -15.67 54.01 9.39
CA ASP A 490 -17.04 53.53 9.50
C ASP A 490 -17.65 53.83 10.87
N PHE A 491 -16.89 53.65 11.96
CA PHE A 491 -17.35 53.94 13.32
C PHE A 491 -17.67 55.44 13.55
N ASP A 492 -16.93 56.35 12.92
CA ASP A 492 -17.21 57.80 13.01
C ASP A 492 -18.34 58.27 12.08
N VAL A 493 -18.67 57.51 11.03
CA VAL A 493 -19.92 57.69 10.26
C VAL A 493 -21.09 57.14 11.06
N GLU A 494 -20.99 55.94 11.61
CA GLU A 494 -22.04 55.32 12.43
C GLU A 494 -22.35 56.15 13.69
N LYS A 495 -21.34 56.68 14.37
CA LYS A 495 -21.52 57.64 15.47
C LYS A 495 -22.24 58.92 15.06
N ARG A 496 -22.15 59.37 13.81
CA ARG A 496 -22.93 60.53 13.31
C ARG A 496 -24.39 60.11 13.10
N LEU A 497 -24.62 59.05 12.34
CA LEU A 497 -25.97 58.50 12.10
C LEU A 497 -26.71 58.18 13.42
N ARG A 498 -26.04 57.58 14.42
CA ARG A 498 -26.59 57.33 15.77
C ARG A 498 -26.86 58.60 16.61
N ARG A 499 -26.26 59.76 16.27
CA ARG A 499 -26.60 61.06 16.87
C ARG A 499 -27.81 61.68 16.18
N ASP A 500 -27.87 61.60 14.85
CA ASP A 500 -28.96 62.18 14.07
C ASP A 500 -30.27 61.38 14.21
N LEU A 501 -30.19 60.05 14.35
CA LEU A 501 -31.34 59.20 14.69
C LEU A 501 -31.91 59.47 16.10
N LYS A 502 -31.07 59.93 17.04
CA LYS A 502 -31.51 60.41 18.36
C LYS A 502 -32.18 61.79 18.29
N ARG A 503 -31.71 62.67 17.40
CA ARG A 503 -32.34 63.97 17.14
C ARG A 503 -33.74 63.78 16.53
N THR A 504 -33.91 62.88 15.57
CA THR A 504 -35.23 62.59 15.00
C THR A 504 -36.16 61.89 16.00
N HIS A 505 -35.66 61.03 16.88
CA HIS A 505 -36.46 60.49 18.00
C HIS A 505 -36.92 61.57 18.99
N ALA A 506 -36.08 62.53 19.33
CA ALA A 506 -36.47 63.65 20.20
C ALA A 506 -37.58 64.49 19.56
N LEU A 507 -37.41 64.87 18.30
CA LEU A 507 -38.42 65.63 17.53
C LEU A 507 -39.75 64.85 17.39
N LEU A 508 -39.71 63.52 17.27
CA LEU A 508 -40.93 62.69 17.29
C LEU A 508 -41.61 62.69 18.66
N ALA A 509 -40.85 62.65 19.77
CA ALA A 509 -41.41 62.73 21.12
C ALA A 509 -42.03 64.11 21.41
N ASP A 510 -41.37 65.20 20.97
CA ASP A 510 -41.91 66.57 21.10
C ASP A 510 -43.23 66.73 20.33
N VAL A 511 -43.34 66.14 19.12
CA VAL A 511 -44.58 66.12 18.33
C VAL A 511 -45.66 65.24 18.97
N GLN A 512 -45.30 64.11 19.57
CA GLN A 512 -46.26 63.27 20.32
C GLN A 512 -46.83 64.00 21.53
N LEU A 513 -46.00 64.76 22.27
CA LEU A 513 -46.43 65.51 23.45
C LEU A 513 -47.34 66.72 23.09
N LEU A 514 -47.18 67.27 21.88
CA LEU A 514 -48.09 68.26 21.29
C LEU A 514 -49.44 67.67 20.86
N LEU A 515 -49.48 66.37 20.49
CA LEU A 515 -50.73 65.67 20.19
C LEU A 515 -51.49 65.23 21.45
N GLU A 516 -50.77 64.87 22.53
CA GLU A 516 -51.40 64.55 23.82
C GLU A 516 -52.00 65.78 24.52
N THR A 517 -51.54 66.99 24.19
CA THR A 517 -52.02 68.24 24.79
C THR A 517 -53.14 68.95 24.03
N SER A 518 -53.53 68.49 22.83
CA SER A 518 -54.65 69.08 22.06
C SER A 518 -56.01 68.38 22.26
N GLY A 519 -56.05 67.24 22.94
CA GLY A 519 -57.22 66.36 23.02
C GLY A 519 -58.40 66.81 23.89
N ALA A 520 -58.63 68.13 24.07
CA ALA A 520 -59.59 68.65 25.06
C ALA A 520 -60.30 69.97 24.68
N ASP A 521 -60.87 70.09 23.48
CA ASP A 521 -62.04 70.96 23.24
C ASP A 521 -62.84 70.54 21.97
N PRO A 522 -64.15 70.87 21.83
CA PRO A 522 -65.02 70.25 20.82
C PRO A 522 -65.24 71.05 19.52
N GLY A 523 -64.66 70.56 18.40
CA GLY A 523 -64.96 70.98 17.02
C GLY A 523 -63.99 72.03 16.43
N PRO A 524 -63.97 72.26 15.09
CA PRO A 524 -65.01 71.96 14.09
C PRO A 524 -64.51 70.93 13.01
N PRO A 525 -64.84 70.96 11.69
CA PRO A 525 -64.69 69.78 10.82
C PRO A 525 -63.27 69.54 10.25
N GLY A 526 -62.38 68.97 11.06
CA GLY A 526 -61.10 68.38 10.59
C GLY A 526 -60.98 66.85 10.81
N SER A 527 -61.77 66.30 11.74
CA SER A 527 -61.55 64.96 12.31
C SER A 527 -61.62 63.79 11.33
N GLN A 528 -62.33 63.91 10.21
CA GLN A 528 -62.40 62.83 9.22
C GLN A 528 -61.07 62.59 8.50
N GLU A 529 -60.26 63.64 8.29
CA GLU A 529 -58.94 63.51 7.68
C GLU A 529 -57.92 62.95 8.68
N GLU A 530 -58.01 63.33 9.95
CA GLU A 530 -57.17 62.80 11.03
C GLU A 530 -57.44 61.30 11.25
N TRP A 531 -58.71 60.87 11.27
CA TRP A 531 -59.06 59.45 11.32
C TRP A 531 -58.63 58.68 10.07
N ALA A 532 -58.59 59.31 8.89
CA ALA A 532 -58.05 58.70 7.68
C ALA A 532 -56.52 58.57 7.74
N GLN A 533 -55.81 59.57 8.27
CA GLN A 533 -54.36 59.53 8.50
C GLN A 533 -53.97 58.45 9.51
N LEU A 534 -54.70 58.32 10.62
CA LEU A 534 -54.46 57.26 11.63
C LEU A 534 -54.74 55.86 11.07
N ARG A 535 -55.80 55.68 10.27
CA ARG A 535 -56.05 54.42 9.54
C ARG A 535 -54.91 54.09 8.58
N ARG A 536 -54.50 55.06 7.76
CA ARG A 536 -53.37 54.92 6.85
C ARG A 536 -52.07 54.58 7.58
N GLN A 537 -51.77 55.22 8.70
CA GLN A 537 -50.58 54.89 9.51
C GLN A 537 -50.65 53.47 10.09
N TRP A 538 -51.84 53.00 10.48
CA TRP A 538 -52.04 51.61 10.91
C TRP A 538 -51.87 50.63 9.74
N GLU A 539 -52.44 50.92 8.57
CA GLU A 539 -52.30 50.13 7.34
C GLU A 539 -50.83 50.07 6.86
N GLU A 540 -50.11 51.20 6.88
CA GLU A 540 -48.66 51.26 6.62
C GLU A 540 -47.84 50.49 7.67
N SER A 541 -48.29 50.44 8.92
CA SER A 541 -47.65 49.62 9.96
C SER A 541 -47.90 48.11 9.75
N ALA A 542 -49.11 47.75 9.32
CA ALA A 542 -49.49 46.38 9.02
C ALA A 542 -48.77 45.85 7.76
N ALA A 543 -48.61 46.69 6.72
CA ALA A 543 -47.80 46.39 5.54
C ALA A 543 -46.34 46.10 5.92
N ARG A 544 -45.70 46.98 6.71
CA ARG A 544 -44.33 46.77 7.22
C ARG A 544 -44.21 45.49 8.07
N CYS A 545 -45.25 45.12 8.82
CA CYS A 545 -45.28 43.84 9.53
C CYS A 545 -45.45 42.62 8.61
N ALA A 546 -46.16 42.75 7.48
CA ALA A 546 -46.25 41.69 6.47
C ALA A 546 -44.91 41.52 5.73
N GLU A 547 -44.29 42.61 5.28
CA GLU A 547 -42.94 42.65 4.67
C GLU A 547 -41.90 42.01 5.61
N ALA A 548 -41.96 42.31 6.92
CA ALA A 548 -41.10 41.69 7.93
C ALA A 548 -41.35 40.18 8.09
N GLN A 549 -42.58 39.70 7.94
CA GLN A 549 -42.90 38.27 7.98
C GLN A 549 -42.50 37.54 6.69
N GLU A 550 -42.57 38.19 5.54
CA GLU A 550 -42.14 37.60 4.26
C GLU A 550 -40.62 37.53 4.15
N SER A 551 -39.92 38.60 4.52
CA SER A 551 -38.46 38.56 4.67
C SER A 551 -38.00 37.55 5.73
N GLN A 552 -38.72 37.39 6.85
CA GLN A 552 -38.44 36.32 7.81
C GLN A 552 -38.58 34.92 7.20
N LYS A 553 -39.65 34.66 6.41
CA LYS A 553 -39.86 33.37 5.73
C LYS A 553 -38.75 33.09 4.71
N MET A 554 -38.39 34.09 3.90
CA MET A 554 -37.29 34.00 2.94
C MET A 554 -35.98 33.65 3.64
N LEU A 555 -35.62 34.37 4.71
CA LEU A 555 -34.41 34.10 5.49
C LEU A 555 -34.41 32.72 6.15
N SER A 556 -35.56 32.19 6.60
CA SER A 556 -35.63 30.80 7.08
C SER A 556 -35.39 29.77 5.98
N LEU A 557 -35.94 30.00 4.78
CA LEU A 557 -35.78 29.09 3.64
C LEU A 557 -34.35 29.15 3.06
N GLU A 558 -33.71 30.32 3.07
CA GLU A 558 -32.27 30.46 2.80
C GLU A 558 -31.41 29.67 3.81
N VAL A 559 -31.74 29.73 5.11
CA VAL A 559 -31.02 28.96 6.14
C VAL A 559 -31.19 27.45 5.97
N GLU A 560 -32.38 26.98 5.58
CA GLU A 560 -32.63 25.55 5.28
C GLU A 560 -31.86 25.09 4.03
N ASN A 561 -31.87 25.88 2.95
CA ASN A 561 -31.06 25.61 1.76
C ASN A 561 -29.56 25.53 2.09
N LEU A 562 -29.03 26.52 2.81
CA LEU A 562 -27.63 26.56 3.25
C LEU A 562 -27.26 25.37 4.17
N HIS A 563 -28.22 24.79 4.91
CA HIS A 563 -28.00 23.57 5.68
C HIS A 563 -27.85 22.36 4.77
N SER A 564 -28.69 22.23 3.74
CA SER A 564 -28.60 21.14 2.76
C SER A 564 -27.32 21.20 1.90
N GLU A 565 -26.86 22.41 1.56
CA GLU A 565 -25.55 22.64 0.93
C GLU A 565 -24.39 22.23 1.85
N LEU A 566 -24.49 22.52 3.16
CA LEU A 566 -23.46 22.12 4.13
C LEU A 566 -23.42 20.59 4.31
N GLU A 567 -24.57 19.92 4.37
CA GLU A 567 -24.61 18.45 4.45
C GLU A 567 -24.10 17.76 3.17
N THR A 568 -24.38 18.31 1.98
CA THR A 568 -23.83 17.76 0.74
C THR A 568 -22.33 18.02 0.65
N ALA A 569 -21.85 19.18 1.08
CA ALA A 569 -20.42 19.48 1.16
C ALA A 569 -19.66 18.57 2.15
N THR A 570 -20.21 18.24 3.33
CA THR A 570 -19.55 17.32 4.28
C THR A 570 -19.57 15.87 3.79
N ARG A 571 -20.66 15.41 3.16
CA ARG A 571 -20.70 14.09 2.48
C ARG A 571 -19.64 14.00 1.38
N ASN A 572 -19.51 15.04 0.55
CA ASN A 572 -18.50 15.09 -0.51
C ASN A 572 -17.08 15.16 0.06
N LYS A 573 -16.84 15.89 1.15
CA LYS A 573 -15.55 15.90 1.85
C LYS A 573 -15.16 14.50 2.30
N HIS A 574 -16.04 13.77 3.00
CA HIS A 574 -15.73 12.42 3.49
C HIS A 574 -15.40 11.44 2.36
N LEU A 575 -16.06 11.55 1.20
CA LEU A 575 -15.71 10.76 0.01
C LEU A 575 -14.31 11.08 -0.52
N VAL A 576 -13.88 12.35 -0.48
CA VAL A 576 -12.51 12.76 -0.86
C VAL A 576 -11.48 12.32 0.19
N ASP A 577 -11.80 12.40 1.49
CA ASP A 577 -10.94 11.89 2.55
C ASP A 577 -10.70 10.37 2.39
N GLU A 578 -11.76 9.58 2.13
CA GLU A 578 -11.67 8.15 1.87
C GLU A 578 -10.84 7.83 0.61
N GLN A 579 -10.99 8.61 -0.47
CA GLN A 579 -10.17 8.48 -1.67
C GLN A 579 -8.70 8.82 -1.41
N LEU A 580 -8.40 9.85 -0.61
CA LEU A 580 -7.03 10.21 -0.24
C LEU A 580 -6.37 9.11 0.61
N TYR A 581 -7.09 8.47 1.53
CA TYR A 581 -6.57 7.32 2.27
C TYR A 581 -6.32 6.09 1.36
N GLN A 582 -7.17 5.85 0.37
CA GLN A 582 -6.98 4.79 -0.63
C GLN A 582 -5.72 5.06 -1.48
N LEU A 583 -5.59 6.25 -2.05
CA LEU A 583 -4.43 6.66 -2.85
C LEU A 583 -3.12 6.68 -2.04
N GLN A 584 -3.15 7.00 -0.75
CA GLN A 584 -1.99 6.88 0.14
C GLN A 584 -1.57 5.42 0.35
N HIS A 585 -2.53 4.50 0.52
CA HIS A 585 -2.26 3.07 0.60
C HIS A 585 -1.71 2.51 -0.71
N GLU A 586 -2.33 2.85 -1.84
CA GLU A 586 -1.87 2.46 -3.18
C GLU A 586 -0.45 2.98 -3.47
N LYS A 587 -0.13 4.22 -3.10
CA LYS A 587 1.23 4.76 -3.18
C LYS A 587 2.21 3.95 -2.35
N ALA A 588 1.86 3.57 -1.13
CA ALA A 588 2.72 2.78 -0.25
C ALA A 588 2.94 1.35 -0.79
N ASP A 589 1.94 0.75 -1.43
CA ASP A 589 2.05 -0.59 -2.02
C ASP A 589 2.73 -0.58 -3.40
N LEU A 590 2.65 0.53 -4.16
CA LEU A 590 3.45 0.74 -5.37
C LEU A 590 4.94 0.97 -5.06
N LEU A 591 5.26 1.66 -3.96
CA LEU A 591 6.65 1.82 -3.51
C LEU A 591 7.27 0.46 -3.12
N LYS A 592 6.55 -0.37 -2.35
CA LYS A 592 7.00 -1.74 -2.04
C LYS A 592 7.25 -2.58 -3.28
N ARG A 593 6.37 -2.51 -4.29
CA ARG A 593 6.59 -3.23 -5.56
C ARG A 593 7.83 -2.75 -6.30
N PHE A 594 8.11 -1.44 -6.27
CA PHE A 594 9.34 -0.91 -6.86
C PHE A 594 10.60 -1.36 -6.07
N GLU A 595 10.49 -1.48 -4.75
CA GLU A 595 11.53 -2.07 -3.89
C GLU A 595 11.72 -3.57 -4.21
N GLU A 596 10.64 -4.35 -4.33
CA GLU A 596 10.62 -5.77 -4.73
C GLU A 596 11.21 -5.98 -6.14
N ASP A 597 10.75 -5.24 -7.15
CA ASP A 597 11.27 -5.26 -8.53
C ASP A 597 12.78 -4.92 -8.58
N GLN A 598 13.23 -4.00 -7.73
CA GLN A 598 14.63 -3.59 -7.64
C GLN A 598 15.49 -4.61 -6.87
N GLU A 599 14.95 -5.31 -5.88
CA GLU A 599 15.59 -6.45 -5.23
C GLU A 599 15.75 -7.64 -6.20
N ASP A 600 14.70 -7.98 -6.98
CA ASP A 600 14.77 -9.03 -8.01
C ASP A 600 15.81 -8.73 -9.10
N LEU A 601 15.89 -7.46 -9.55
CA LEU A 601 16.93 -7.03 -10.50
C LEU A 601 18.35 -7.13 -9.89
N ASN A 602 18.51 -6.78 -8.62
CA ASN A 602 19.78 -6.92 -7.90
C ASN A 602 20.16 -8.40 -7.72
N GLU A 603 19.20 -9.28 -7.41
CA GLU A 603 19.42 -10.73 -7.36
C GLU A 603 19.83 -11.28 -8.73
N LEU A 604 19.17 -10.88 -9.83
CA LEU A 604 19.49 -11.32 -11.18
C LEU A 604 20.91 -10.87 -11.59
N MET A 605 21.28 -9.64 -11.27
CA MET A 605 22.64 -9.11 -11.46
C MET A 605 23.68 -9.84 -10.59
N ALA A 606 23.34 -10.24 -9.36
CA ALA A 606 24.22 -11.04 -8.51
C ALA A 606 24.42 -12.47 -9.06
N LYS A 607 23.33 -13.12 -9.50
CA LYS A 607 23.36 -14.43 -10.18
C LYS A 607 24.22 -14.37 -11.43
N HIS A 608 24.03 -13.36 -12.29
CA HIS A 608 24.83 -13.15 -13.51
C HIS A 608 26.33 -12.97 -13.20
N LYS A 609 26.69 -12.16 -12.19
CA LYS A 609 28.08 -12.01 -11.73
C LYS A 609 28.69 -13.32 -11.22
N ALA A 610 27.91 -14.13 -10.50
CA ALA A 610 28.35 -15.44 -10.02
C ALA A 610 28.59 -16.43 -11.17
N LEU A 611 27.69 -16.51 -12.15
CA LEU A 611 27.84 -17.34 -13.36
C LEU A 611 29.08 -16.94 -14.18
N ILE A 612 29.34 -15.64 -14.34
CA ILE A 612 30.57 -15.13 -14.97
C ILE A 612 31.81 -15.60 -14.18
N ALA A 613 31.84 -15.40 -12.86
CA ALA A 613 32.97 -15.80 -12.03
C ALA A 613 33.23 -17.32 -12.09
N GLN A 614 32.17 -18.14 -12.08
CA GLN A 614 32.26 -19.59 -12.23
C GLN A 614 32.77 -20.00 -13.62
N SER A 615 32.28 -19.37 -14.70
CA SER A 615 32.79 -19.63 -16.05
C SER A 615 34.29 -19.32 -16.17
N ALA A 616 34.77 -18.28 -15.48
CA ALA A 616 36.19 -17.92 -15.46
C ALA A 616 37.04 -18.95 -14.70
N THR A 617 36.55 -19.52 -13.60
CA THR A 617 37.23 -20.62 -12.90
C THR A 617 37.23 -21.92 -13.70
N ASP A 618 36.11 -22.27 -14.36
CA ASP A 618 36.02 -23.47 -15.20
C ASP A 618 36.98 -23.35 -16.40
N ILE A 619 37.06 -22.18 -17.05
CA ILE A 619 38.01 -21.91 -18.13
C ILE A 619 39.48 -22.00 -17.64
N ALA A 620 39.78 -21.57 -16.42
CA ALA A 620 41.12 -21.71 -15.85
C ALA A 620 41.50 -23.19 -15.62
N GLN A 621 40.61 -23.96 -14.99
CA GLN A 621 40.82 -25.41 -14.78
C GLN A 621 40.95 -26.17 -16.10
N ILE A 622 40.15 -25.83 -17.11
CA ILE A 622 40.22 -26.41 -18.45
C ILE A 622 41.59 -26.17 -19.11
N ARG A 623 42.22 -25.00 -18.88
CA ARG A 623 43.56 -24.69 -19.40
C ARG A 623 44.66 -25.44 -18.65
N GLU A 624 44.58 -25.51 -17.33
CA GLU A 624 45.54 -26.23 -16.49
C GLU A 624 45.55 -27.74 -16.80
N LEU A 625 44.37 -28.36 -16.88
CA LEU A 625 44.21 -29.77 -17.27
C LEU A 625 44.64 -30.04 -18.72
N GLN A 626 44.58 -29.04 -19.62
CA GLN A 626 45.14 -29.14 -20.96
C GLN A 626 46.68 -29.11 -20.96
N GLY A 627 47.30 -28.26 -20.12
CA GLY A 627 48.75 -28.27 -19.91
C GLY A 627 49.25 -29.63 -19.40
N GLN A 628 48.64 -30.14 -18.33
CA GLN A 628 48.94 -31.47 -17.76
C GLN A 628 48.75 -32.60 -18.79
N LEU A 629 47.73 -32.51 -19.65
CA LEU A 629 47.51 -33.45 -20.75
C LEU A 629 48.60 -33.40 -21.82
N GLU A 630 49.10 -32.21 -22.16
CA GLU A 630 50.21 -32.09 -23.09
C GLU A 630 51.52 -32.61 -22.51
N GLU A 631 51.79 -32.36 -21.23
CA GLU A 631 52.96 -32.86 -20.51
C GLU A 631 52.96 -34.39 -20.48
N LEU A 632 51.87 -35.03 -20.04
CA LEU A 632 51.74 -36.49 -20.08
C LEU A 632 51.83 -37.06 -21.51
N LYS A 633 51.36 -36.33 -22.53
CA LYS A 633 51.52 -36.74 -23.94
C LYS A 633 52.98 -36.63 -24.41
N LYS A 634 53.73 -35.63 -23.96
CA LYS A 634 55.18 -35.48 -24.22
C LYS A 634 55.97 -36.60 -23.51
N GLU A 635 55.68 -36.88 -22.25
CA GLU A 635 56.31 -37.98 -21.50
C GLU A 635 56.03 -39.35 -22.13
N LYS A 636 54.77 -39.62 -22.50
CA LYS A 636 54.40 -40.85 -23.19
C LYS A 636 55.17 -40.99 -24.51
N TRP A 637 55.30 -39.91 -25.28
CA TRP A 637 56.05 -39.95 -26.53
C TRP A 637 57.53 -40.28 -26.31
N VAL A 638 58.18 -39.69 -25.29
CA VAL A 638 59.57 -40.01 -24.90
C VAL A 638 59.71 -41.45 -24.39
N LEU A 639 58.73 -41.99 -23.64
CA LEU A 639 58.71 -43.41 -23.27
C LEU A 639 58.53 -44.32 -24.50
N GLN A 640 57.76 -43.89 -25.50
CA GLN A 640 57.52 -44.62 -26.74
C GLN A 640 58.78 -44.69 -27.63
N GLU A 641 59.55 -43.60 -27.74
CA GLU A 641 60.88 -43.61 -28.37
C GLU A 641 61.86 -44.54 -27.64
N ARG A 642 61.91 -44.46 -26.30
CA ARG A 642 62.77 -45.33 -25.46
C ARG A 642 62.43 -46.81 -25.62
N LEU A 643 61.14 -47.14 -25.71
CA LEU A 643 60.65 -48.48 -25.97
C LEU A 643 61.09 -48.98 -27.35
N GLN A 644 60.89 -48.19 -28.41
CA GLN A 644 61.35 -48.52 -29.76
C GLN A 644 62.87 -48.72 -29.82
N ALA A 645 63.65 -47.87 -29.14
CA ALA A 645 65.10 -48.00 -29.05
C ALA A 645 65.54 -49.25 -28.27
N ALA A 646 64.78 -49.69 -27.26
CA ALA A 646 65.04 -50.93 -26.53
C ALA A 646 64.68 -52.17 -27.39
N GLN A 647 63.52 -52.16 -28.05
CA GLN A 647 63.07 -53.23 -28.96
C GLN A 647 64.03 -53.40 -30.14
N ALA A 648 64.53 -52.31 -30.75
CA ALA A 648 65.54 -52.37 -31.81
C ALA A 648 66.89 -52.95 -31.31
N ARG A 649 67.30 -52.62 -30.08
CA ARG A 649 68.49 -53.21 -29.44
C ARG A 649 68.31 -54.70 -29.15
N LEU A 650 67.11 -55.13 -28.74
CA LEU A 650 66.80 -56.55 -28.57
C LEU A 650 66.95 -57.30 -29.89
N ALA A 651 66.31 -56.83 -30.96
CA ALA A 651 66.39 -57.45 -32.29
C ALA A 651 67.83 -57.55 -32.83
N HIS A 652 68.69 -56.58 -32.55
CA HIS A 652 70.12 -56.66 -32.87
C HIS A 652 70.89 -57.67 -31.98
N LEU A 653 70.54 -57.81 -30.71
CA LEU A 653 71.14 -58.78 -29.80
C LEU A 653 70.69 -60.22 -30.09
N GLU A 654 69.46 -60.42 -30.57
CA GLU A 654 68.94 -61.72 -31.03
C GLU A 654 69.63 -62.22 -32.31
N GLN A 655 70.10 -61.30 -33.15
CA GLN A 655 70.86 -61.60 -34.38
C GLN A 655 72.35 -61.85 -34.10
N ALA A 656 72.84 -61.53 -32.90
CA ALA A 656 74.24 -61.69 -32.51
C ALA A 656 74.40 -62.87 -31.53
N THR A 657 75.57 -63.51 -31.52
CA THR A 657 75.87 -64.64 -30.61
C THR A 657 76.19 -64.14 -29.20
N VAL A 658 75.18 -63.69 -28.47
CA VAL A 658 75.28 -63.07 -27.14
C VAL A 658 74.62 -63.96 -26.07
N GLU A 659 75.08 -63.86 -24.83
CA GLU A 659 74.52 -64.65 -23.72
C GLU A 659 73.02 -64.37 -23.48
N ARG A 660 72.25 -65.44 -23.20
CA ARG A 660 70.82 -65.39 -22.88
C ARG A 660 70.50 -64.46 -21.70
N SER A 661 71.44 -64.31 -20.76
CA SER A 661 71.41 -63.39 -19.60
C SER A 661 71.23 -61.93 -20.02
N ILE A 662 71.88 -61.51 -21.10
CA ILE A 662 71.88 -60.13 -21.62
C ILE A 662 70.58 -59.85 -22.37
N VAL A 663 70.11 -60.81 -23.18
CA VAL A 663 68.82 -60.73 -23.88
C VAL A 663 67.67 -60.62 -22.87
N SER A 664 67.62 -61.51 -21.87
CA SER A 664 66.52 -61.51 -20.89
C SER A 664 66.46 -60.25 -20.02
N ARG A 665 67.60 -59.60 -19.78
CA ARG A 665 67.65 -58.29 -19.11
C ARG A 665 67.11 -57.15 -19.98
N GLN A 666 67.16 -57.27 -21.31
CA GLN A 666 66.51 -56.32 -22.23
C GLN A 666 65.02 -56.64 -22.42
N GLU A 667 64.63 -57.91 -22.50
CA GLU A 667 63.23 -58.35 -22.45
C GLU A 667 62.51 -57.75 -21.23
N ALA A 668 63.13 -57.87 -20.04
CA ALA A 668 62.61 -57.26 -18.82
C ALA A 668 62.49 -55.73 -18.92
N LEU A 669 63.49 -55.04 -19.47
CA LEU A 669 63.47 -53.57 -19.64
C LEU A 669 62.34 -53.11 -20.59
N ILE A 670 62.01 -53.91 -21.61
CA ILE A 670 60.92 -53.67 -22.55
C ILE A 670 59.57 -53.78 -21.85
N CYS A 671 59.33 -54.89 -21.11
CA CYS A 671 58.12 -55.05 -20.30
C CYS A 671 57.94 -53.91 -19.27
N ASP A 672 59.05 -53.45 -18.69
CA ASP A 672 59.10 -52.36 -17.72
C ASP A 672 58.77 -50.99 -18.35
N LEU A 673 59.06 -50.79 -19.64
CA LEU A 673 58.71 -49.59 -20.41
C LEU A 673 57.27 -49.65 -20.94
N GLU A 674 56.82 -50.83 -21.38
CA GLU A 674 55.44 -51.09 -21.81
C GLU A 674 54.45 -50.85 -20.66
N SER A 675 54.75 -51.36 -19.46
CA SER A 675 53.94 -51.12 -18.24
C SER A 675 53.82 -49.63 -17.91
N LYS A 676 54.89 -48.84 -18.10
CA LYS A 676 54.89 -47.38 -17.87
C LYS A 676 54.12 -46.63 -18.96
N MET A 677 54.22 -47.08 -20.22
CA MET A 677 53.44 -46.59 -21.36
C MET A 677 51.94 -46.81 -21.18
N GLU A 678 51.53 -47.99 -20.72
CA GLU A 678 50.13 -48.30 -20.42
C GLU A 678 49.58 -47.41 -19.30
N PHE A 679 50.32 -47.27 -18.19
CA PHE A 679 49.96 -46.40 -17.07
C PHE A 679 49.72 -44.95 -17.52
N GLN A 680 50.63 -44.36 -18.29
CA GLN A 680 50.44 -43.00 -18.81
C GLN A 680 49.28 -42.92 -19.80
N SER A 681 49.04 -43.96 -20.61
CA SER A 681 47.86 -44.01 -21.49
C SER A 681 46.53 -43.99 -20.72
N VAL A 682 46.48 -44.61 -19.53
CA VAL A 682 45.31 -44.61 -18.64
C VAL A 682 45.15 -43.25 -17.97
N GLN A 683 46.24 -42.62 -17.50
CA GLN A 683 46.18 -41.26 -16.94
C GLN A 683 45.68 -40.24 -17.98
N ILE A 684 46.23 -40.24 -19.20
CA ILE A 684 45.79 -39.34 -20.28
C ILE A 684 44.29 -39.47 -20.54
N LYS A 685 43.76 -40.69 -20.70
CA LYS A 685 42.31 -40.93 -20.87
C LYS A 685 41.49 -40.38 -19.70
N ARG A 686 42.00 -40.47 -18.47
CA ARG A 686 41.33 -39.98 -17.25
C ARG A 686 41.22 -38.46 -17.24
N PHE A 687 42.29 -37.75 -17.63
CA PHE A 687 42.30 -36.30 -17.77
C PHE A 687 41.49 -35.81 -18.98
N GLU A 688 41.48 -36.54 -20.11
CA GLU A 688 40.64 -36.22 -21.27
C GLU A 688 39.13 -36.26 -20.91
N VAL A 689 38.70 -37.24 -20.11
CA VAL A 689 37.32 -37.31 -19.61
C VAL A 689 36.99 -36.16 -18.64
N LEU A 690 37.94 -35.68 -17.84
CA LEU A 690 37.73 -34.50 -16.98
C LEU A 690 37.59 -33.22 -17.80
N VAL A 691 38.45 -33.00 -18.80
CA VAL A 691 38.38 -31.84 -19.70
C VAL A 691 37.09 -31.84 -20.53
N LEU A 692 36.62 -33.01 -20.98
CA LEU A 692 35.31 -33.13 -21.65
C LEU A 692 34.17 -32.70 -20.72
N ARG A 693 34.08 -33.25 -19.50
CA ARG A 693 33.02 -32.89 -18.54
C ARG A 693 32.98 -31.40 -18.18
N LEU A 694 34.14 -30.75 -18.08
CA LEU A 694 34.23 -29.31 -17.84
C LEU A 694 33.83 -28.49 -19.08
N ARG A 695 34.18 -28.94 -20.30
CA ARG A 695 33.64 -28.34 -21.54
C ARG A 695 32.12 -28.47 -21.61
N ASP A 696 31.57 -29.64 -21.26
CA ASP A 696 30.12 -29.86 -21.20
C ASP A 696 29.45 -29.02 -20.10
N SER A 697 30.17 -28.62 -19.04
CA SER A 697 29.74 -27.61 -18.05
C SER A 697 29.64 -26.23 -18.70
N VAL A 698 30.73 -25.76 -19.31
CA VAL A 698 30.81 -24.44 -19.96
C VAL A 698 29.79 -24.29 -21.08
N VAL A 699 29.52 -25.34 -21.86
CA VAL A 699 28.47 -25.32 -22.91
C VAL A 699 27.08 -25.10 -22.31
N ARG A 700 26.70 -25.84 -21.25
CA ARG A 700 25.40 -25.67 -20.58
C ARG A 700 25.25 -24.30 -19.93
N MET A 701 26.31 -23.79 -19.30
CA MET A 701 26.35 -22.42 -18.76
C MET A 701 26.19 -21.37 -19.89
N GLY A 702 26.72 -21.64 -21.08
CA GLY A 702 26.49 -20.83 -22.29
C GLY A 702 25.04 -20.86 -22.77
N GLU A 703 24.39 -22.03 -22.79
CA GLU A 703 22.96 -22.11 -23.12
C GLU A 703 22.08 -21.38 -22.10
N GLU A 704 22.40 -21.46 -20.80
CA GLU A 704 21.70 -20.72 -19.75
C GLU A 704 21.89 -19.20 -19.90
N LEU A 705 23.09 -18.76 -20.31
CA LEU A 705 23.37 -17.36 -20.63
C LEU A 705 22.57 -16.85 -21.84
N GLU A 706 22.44 -17.63 -22.91
CA GLU A 706 21.60 -17.25 -24.06
C GLU A 706 20.11 -17.25 -23.69
N LYS A 707 19.61 -18.24 -22.94
CA LYS A 707 18.23 -18.26 -22.41
C LYS A 707 17.94 -17.02 -21.55
N ALA A 708 18.90 -16.57 -20.75
CA ALA A 708 18.80 -15.33 -19.98
C ALA A 708 18.73 -14.08 -20.88
N LYS A 709 19.60 -13.97 -21.90
CA LYS A 709 19.55 -12.87 -22.88
C LYS A 709 18.23 -12.85 -23.66
N GLU A 710 17.68 -14.01 -24.03
CA GLU A 710 16.37 -14.09 -24.67
C GLU A 710 15.26 -13.58 -23.73
N SER A 711 15.30 -13.91 -22.43
CA SER A 711 14.33 -13.37 -21.47
C SER A 711 14.48 -11.85 -21.31
N GLU A 712 15.70 -11.32 -21.27
CA GLU A 712 15.94 -9.88 -21.23
C GLU A 712 15.46 -9.17 -22.51
N ALA A 713 15.63 -9.79 -23.68
CA ALA A 713 15.11 -9.28 -24.94
C ALA A 713 13.58 -9.22 -24.94
N ARG A 714 12.89 -10.28 -24.47
CA ARG A 714 11.43 -10.31 -24.32
C ARG A 714 10.92 -9.21 -23.38
N GLU A 715 11.59 -8.97 -22.26
CA GLU A 715 11.18 -7.87 -21.36
C GLU A 715 11.48 -6.48 -21.93
N ARG A 716 12.54 -6.31 -22.71
CA ARG A 716 12.78 -5.06 -23.47
C ARG A 716 11.71 -4.83 -24.53
N GLU A 717 11.25 -5.88 -25.21
CA GLU A 717 10.13 -5.85 -26.15
C GLU A 717 8.80 -5.52 -25.45
N ASN A 718 8.51 -6.14 -24.30
CA ASN A 718 7.36 -5.81 -23.44
C ASN A 718 7.37 -4.32 -23.04
N VAL A 719 8.50 -3.82 -22.53
CA VAL A 719 8.67 -2.40 -22.16
C VAL A 719 8.51 -1.47 -23.37
N HIS A 720 8.98 -1.86 -24.55
CA HIS A 720 8.77 -1.08 -25.78
C HIS A 720 7.29 -1.07 -26.20
N TYR A 721 6.61 -2.21 -26.16
CA TYR A 721 5.17 -2.34 -26.44
C TYR A 721 4.34 -1.47 -25.48
N TYR A 722 4.58 -1.55 -24.17
CA TYR A 722 3.87 -0.71 -23.20
C TYR A 722 4.17 0.79 -23.36
N ARG A 723 5.36 1.16 -23.84
CA ARG A 723 5.69 2.56 -24.18
C ARG A 723 4.91 3.05 -25.40
N LEU A 724 4.91 2.28 -26.50
CA LEU A 724 4.11 2.57 -27.69
C LEU A 724 2.61 2.68 -27.34
N ARG A 725 2.09 1.75 -26.52
CA ARG A 725 0.69 1.80 -26.09
C ARG A 725 0.37 3.01 -25.21
N LEU A 726 1.33 3.48 -24.41
CA LEU A 726 1.22 4.75 -23.68
C LEU A 726 1.28 5.98 -24.59
N GLU A 727 1.90 5.88 -25.76
CA GLU A 727 1.95 6.94 -26.78
C GLU A 727 0.67 6.98 -27.62
N GLU A 728 0.13 5.81 -28.01
CA GLU A 728 -1.21 5.67 -28.62
C GLU A 728 -2.31 6.25 -27.70
N MET A 729 -2.37 5.85 -26.44
CA MET A 729 -3.39 6.33 -25.50
C MET A 729 -3.28 7.84 -25.20
N LYS A 730 -2.10 8.46 -25.41
CA LYS A 730 -1.93 9.92 -25.36
C LYS A 730 -2.44 10.60 -26.64
N ALA A 731 -2.21 9.99 -27.81
CA ALA A 731 -2.76 10.46 -29.08
C ALA A 731 -4.31 10.42 -29.04
N ASP A 732 -4.90 9.30 -28.62
CA ASP A 732 -6.35 9.13 -28.47
C ASP A 732 -6.95 10.19 -27.53
N ARG A 733 -6.32 10.42 -26.36
CA ARG A 733 -6.71 11.49 -25.42
C ARG A 733 -6.63 12.88 -26.08
N SER A 734 -5.63 13.16 -26.91
CA SER A 734 -5.51 14.44 -27.62
C SER A 734 -6.54 14.62 -28.74
N GLU A 735 -6.88 13.55 -29.48
CA GLU A 735 -7.94 13.60 -30.49
C GLU A 735 -9.32 13.84 -29.84
N LEU A 736 -9.59 13.20 -28.70
CA LEU A 736 -10.84 13.38 -27.96
C LEU A 736 -10.98 14.83 -27.47
N ALA A 737 -9.94 15.40 -26.88
CA ALA A 737 -9.92 16.81 -26.46
C ALA A 737 -10.12 17.78 -27.64
N GLN A 738 -9.56 17.48 -28.82
CA GLN A 738 -9.80 18.27 -30.03
C GLN A 738 -11.25 18.15 -30.53
N ARG A 739 -11.83 16.94 -30.56
CA ARG A 739 -13.23 16.70 -30.94
C ARG A 739 -14.22 17.38 -29.99
N GLU A 740 -13.90 17.44 -28.71
CA GLU A 740 -14.68 18.17 -27.70
C GLU A 740 -14.59 19.68 -27.88
N LEU A 741 -13.38 20.23 -28.11
CA LEU A 741 -13.20 21.64 -28.48
C LEU A 741 -13.99 22.02 -29.74
N GLU A 742 -14.03 21.16 -30.75
CA GLU A 742 -14.88 21.37 -31.92
C GLU A 742 -16.38 21.29 -31.59
N ALA A 743 -16.81 20.34 -30.75
CA ALA A 743 -18.22 20.19 -30.36
C ALA A 743 -18.72 21.39 -29.54
N SER A 744 -17.88 21.92 -28.64
CA SER A 744 -18.16 23.13 -27.87
C SER A 744 -18.21 24.39 -28.75
N ARG A 745 -17.31 24.52 -29.74
CA ARG A 745 -17.41 25.58 -30.77
C ARG A 745 -18.72 25.47 -31.55
N ARG A 746 -19.03 24.29 -32.10
CA ARG A 746 -20.31 24.02 -32.82
C ARG A 746 -21.53 24.32 -31.95
N ARG A 747 -21.51 24.03 -30.64
CA ARG A 747 -22.57 24.43 -29.70
C ARG A 747 -22.72 25.95 -29.61
N VAL A 748 -21.63 26.69 -29.42
CA VAL A 748 -21.65 28.15 -29.34
C VAL A 748 -22.14 28.78 -30.65
N ASP A 749 -21.73 28.23 -31.79
CA ASP A 749 -22.15 28.72 -33.11
C ASP A 749 -23.63 28.40 -33.39
N LEU A 750 -24.11 27.19 -33.10
CA LEU A 750 -25.54 26.83 -33.19
C LEU A 750 -26.43 27.64 -32.24
N VAL A 751 -25.94 27.98 -31.04
CA VAL A 751 -26.63 28.90 -30.13
C VAL A 751 -26.70 30.30 -30.77
N ARG A 752 -25.60 30.80 -31.34
CA ARG A 752 -25.58 32.11 -32.04
C ARG A 752 -26.54 32.13 -33.23
N GLU A 753 -26.61 31.05 -34.00
CA GLU A 753 -27.57 30.89 -35.11
C GLU A 753 -29.02 30.88 -34.60
N ALA A 754 -29.33 30.14 -33.55
CA ALA A 754 -30.67 30.11 -32.94
C ALA A 754 -31.10 31.49 -32.40
N TRP A 755 -30.18 32.25 -31.79
CA TRP A 755 -30.43 33.64 -31.40
C TRP A 755 -30.64 34.57 -32.61
N SER A 756 -29.96 34.35 -33.73
CA SER A 756 -30.12 35.15 -34.95
C SER A 756 -31.39 34.85 -35.76
N LEU A 757 -32.03 33.70 -35.52
CA LEU A 757 -33.26 33.26 -36.18
C LEU A 757 -34.54 33.62 -35.41
N LEU A 758 -34.42 34.18 -34.20
CA LEU A 758 -35.56 34.70 -33.43
C LEU A 758 -35.93 36.12 -33.93
N PRO A 759 -37.16 36.34 -34.44
CA PRO A 759 -37.60 37.68 -34.83
C PRO A 759 -37.66 38.61 -33.61
N SER A 760 -37.02 39.77 -33.71
CA SER A 760 -36.97 40.75 -32.63
C SER A 760 -38.29 41.49 -32.46
N GLY A 761 -39.18 40.94 -31.62
CA GLY A 761 -40.32 41.68 -31.05
C GLY A 761 -41.70 41.04 -31.20
N GLU A 762 -41.97 39.95 -30.47
CA GLU A 762 -43.33 39.62 -30.03
C GLU A 762 -43.30 38.81 -28.73
N THR A 763 -44.21 39.06 -27.80
CA THR A 763 -44.24 38.41 -26.46
C THR A 763 -45.01 37.10 -26.49
N LEU A 764 -44.36 36.00 -26.11
CA LEU A 764 -44.97 34.67 -26.09
C LEU A 764 -46.14 34.57 -25.08
N PRO A 765 -47.36 34.16 -25.50
CA PRO A 765 -48.51 34.03 -24.60
C PRO A 765 -48.38 32.91 -23.55
N SER A 766 -49.15 33.06 -22.47
CA SER A 766 -49.19 32.20 -21.26
C SER A 766 -49.65 30.73 -21.44
N TRP A 767 -49.62 30.19 -22.66
CA TRP A 767 -49.99 28.79 -22.95
C TRP A 767 -48.78 27.84 -23.10
N PHE A 768 -47.54 28.35 -23.00
CA PHE A 768 -46.32 27.54 -23.05
C PHE A 768 -46.00 26.82 -21.72
N VAL A 769 -46.92 25.93 -21.32
CA VAL A 769 -46.66 24.84 -20.37
C VAL A 769 -45.59 23.90 -20.99
N PRO A 770 -44.60 23.40 -20.24
CA PRO A 770 -43.34 22.92 -20.82
C PRO A 770 -43.49 21.66 -21.72
N VAL A 771 -42.92 21.74 -22.92
CA VAL A 771 -42.91 20.69 -23.96
C VAL A 771 -41.97 19.51 -23.62
N THR A 772 -41.41 19.48 -22.40
CA THR A 772 -40.48 18.44 -21.93
C THR A 772 -41.12 17.05 -21.79
N GLN A 773 -42.46 16.92 -21.77
CA GLN A 773 -43.13 15.62 -21.73
C GLN A 773 -43.36 14.95 -23.10
N LEU A 774 -43.15 15.63 -24.23
CA LEU A 774 -43.34 15.03 -25.57
C LEU A 774 -42.04 14.73 -26.35
N GLY A 775 -40.93 15.39 -26.03
CA GLY A 775 -39.63 15.10 -26.67
C GLY A 775 -39.14 13.65 -26.49
N CYS A 776 -39.49 13.00 -25.38
CA CYS A 776 -39.07 11.63 -25.08
C CYS A 776 -39.80 10.53 -25.88
N PHE A 777 -40.87 10.85 -26.62
CA PHE A 777 -41.69 9.83 -27.30
C PHE A 777 -41.20 9.47 -28.72
N LEU A 778 -40.42 10.35 -29.38
CA LEU A 778 -39.90 10.13 -30.75
C LEU A 778 -38.42 9.71 -30.79
N ALA A 779 -37.62 10.09 -29.79
CA ALA A 779 -36.22 9.68 -29.70
C ALA A 779 -36.04 8.15 -29.50
N ARG A 780 -37.07 7.45 -29.00
CA ARG A 780 -37.01 6.02 -28.67
C ARG A 780 -37.32 5.07 -29.85
N THR A 781 -37.56 5.61 -31.05
CA THR A 781 -38.04 4.86 -32.23
C THR A 781 -37.02 4.69 -33.37
N LEU A 782 -35.83 5.30 -33.31
CA LEU A 782 -34.88 5.33 -34.44
C LEU A 782 -33.49 4.71 -34.21
N LEU A 783 -33.15 4.28 -33.00
CA LEU A 783 -31.89 3.56 -32.71
C LEU A 783 -32.18 2.25 -31.96
N GLY A 784 -32.57 1.21 -32.70
CA GLY A 784 -32.96 -0.08 -32.10
C GLY A 784 -33.49 -1.16 -33.06
N SER A 785 -33.06 -1.21 -34.33
CA SER A 785 -33.52 -2.25 -35.27
C SER A 785 -32.45 -2.59 -36.32
N ARG A 786 -32.35 -3.89 -36.68
CA ARG A 786 -31.28 -4.54 -37.50
C ARG A 786 -29.91 -4.60 -36.77
N LYS A 787 -29.24 -5.74 -36.56
CA LYS A 787 -29.49 -7.21 -36.75
C LYS A 787 -28.82 -7.94 -35.55
N GLY A 788 -29.16 -9.17 -35.14
CA GLY A 788 -30.09 -10.17 -35.70
C GLY A 788 -30.56 -11.22 -34.67
N ARG A 789 -31.19 -12.29 -35.15
CA ARG A 789 -31.86 -13.42 -34.41
C ARG A 789 -30.99 -14.71 -34.50
N PRO A 790 -31.37 -15.92 -34.01
CA PRO A 790 -32.51 -16.39 -33.16
C PRO A 790 -32.07 -16.92 -31.77
N ALA A 791 -32.91 -17.14 -30.73
CA ALA A 791 -34.10 -18.02 -30.56
C ALA A 791 -33.76 -19.54 -30.49
N PRO A 792 -34.49 -20.41 -29.74
CA PRO A 792 -35.86 -20.23 -29.22
C PRO A 792 -36.09 -20.53 -27.72
N LEU A 793 -37.31 -20.18 -27.26
CA LEU A 793 -37.96 -20.65 -26.02
C LEU A 793 -38.71 -21.96 -26.28
N LEU A 794 -38.74 -22.90 -25.31
CA LEU A 794 -39.80 -23.90 -25.17
C LEU A 794 -40.06 -24.26 -23.68
N TRP A 795 -41.34 -24.16 -23.25
CA TRP A 795 -42.19 -25.17 -22.57
C TRP A 795 -41.56 -26.11 -21.48
N ALA A 796 -42.20 -26.46 -20.35
CA ALA A 796 -43.50 -26.14 -19.72
C ALA A 796 -43.43 -26.48 -18.18
N GLN A 797 -44.14 -25.81 -17.25
CA GLN A 797 -45.49 -26.10 -16.71
C GLN A 797 -45.67 -27.31 -15.74
N ARG A 798 -45.99 -27.02 -14.45
CA ARG A 798 -46.54 -27.90 -13.37
C ARG A 798 -45.65 -29.09 -12.90
N GLN A 799 -45.73 -29.60 -11.66
CA GLN A 799 -46.86 -29.72 -10.71
C GLN A 799 -46.55 -29.32 -9.24
N GLU A 800 -47.61 -29.29 -8.42
CA GLU A 800 -47.61 -29.30 -6.95
C GLU A 800 -47.99 -30.71 -6.42
N GLY A 801 -47.61 -31.07 -5.19
CA GLY A 801 -47.91 -32.37 -4.55
C GLY A 801 -46.88 -32.73 -3.47
N GLN A 802 -46.93 -32.21 -2.24
CA GLN A 802 -47.80 -32.55 -1.09
C GLN A 802 -47.60 -33.96 -0.49
N LEU A 803 -47.49 -34.00 0.86
CA LEU A 803 -47.42 -35.20 1.75
C LEU A 803 -46.08 -36.00 1.65
N GLN A 804 -45.54 -36.62 2.72
CA GLN A 804 -46.08 -36.91 4.06
C GLN A 804 -44.98 -36.94 5.16
N SER A 805 -45.42 -36.89 6.43
CA SER A 805 -44.70 -37.09 7.70
C SER A 805 -45.67 -37.90 8.61
N PRO A 806 -45.33 -38.56 9.76
CA PRO A 806 -44.24 -38.28 10.71
C PRO A 806 -43.63 -39.50 11.49
N ARG A 807 -42.97 -39.20 12.63
CA ARG A 807 -42.39 -40.10 13.68
C ARG A 807 -41.04 -40.73 13.30
N ALA A 808 -40.11 -41.01 14.24
CA ALA A 808 -40.12 -40.93 15.71
C ALA A 808 -38.78 -40.29 16.23
N LEU A 809 -38.42 -40.14 17.52
CA LEU A 809 -39.00 -40.50 18.84
C LEU A 809 -38.57 -39.41 19.88
N TRP A 810 -38.60 -39.67 21.19
CA TRP A 810 -38.27 -38.73 22.29
C TRP A 810 -37.75 -39.47 23.55
N GLY A 811 -37.08 -38.77 24.48
CA GLY A 811 -36.70 -39.25 25.84
C GLY A 811 -35.21 -39.62 25.99
N LEU A 812 -34.49 -39.32 27.09
CA LEU A 812 -34.83 -39.44 28.52
C LEU A 812 -34.08 -38.44 29.45
N PHE A 813 -34.79 -37.95 30.47
CA PHE A 813 -34.38 -37.64 31.88
C PHE A 813 -33.17 -36.73 32.25
N TYR A 814 -33.51 -35.62 32.93
CA TYR A 814 -32.87 -35.09 34.16
C TYR A 814 -33.22 -35.99 35.38
N PRO A 815 -32.66 -35.89 36.62
CA PRO A 815 -32.27 -34.64 37.32
C PRO A 815 -31.06 -34.68 38.30
N ALA A 816 -30.74 -33.49 38.87
CA ALA A 816 -30.03 -33.22 40.16
C ALA A 816 -28.57 -33.75 40.34
N GLY A 817 -27.73 -33.12 41.18
CA GLY A 817 -27.87 -31.84 41.88
C GLY A 817 -26.66 -31.47 42.78
N GLN A 818 -26.67 -30.21 43.24
CA GLN A 818 -26.10 -29.67 44.49
C GLN A 818 -24.57 -29.54 44.75
N GLU A 819 -24.14 -28.28 44.84
CA GLU A 819 -23.15 -27.64 45.75
C GLU A 819 -22.04 -28.46 46.45
N ARG A 820 -20.77 -28.06 46.22
CA ARG A 820 -19.88 -27.62 47.32
C ARG A 820 -18.70 -26.72 46.90
N HIS A 821 -18.08 -26.08 47.88
CA HIS A 821 -16.96 -25.12 47.81
C HIS A 821 -15.57 -25.78 47.99
N SER A 822 -14.53 -24.94 47.86
CA SER A 822 -13.10 -25.14 48.19
C SER A 822 -12.28 -25.96 47.17
N SER A 823 -11.05 -25.58 46.77
CA SER A 823 -9.88 -24.91 47.41
C SER A 823 -8.84 -25.90 47.94
N TYR A 824 -7.56 -25.50 47.88
CA TYR A 824 -6.34 -26.27 48.16
C TYR A 824 -6.08 -27.38 47.10
N SER A 825 -5.01 -27.38 46.29
CA SER A 825 -3.56 -27.12 46.45
C SER A 825 -2.75 -28.37 46.79
N GLU A 826 -1.61 -28.51 46.12
CA GLU A 826 -0.38 -29.21 46.54
C GLU A 826 -0.50 -30.54 47.30
N CYS A 827 -0.09 -31.63 46.66
CA CYS A 827 0.75 -32.61 47.36
C CYS A 827 1.74 -33.29 46.40
N SER A 828 3.02 -33.27 46.77
CA SER A 828 4.12 -33.92 46.08
C SER A 828 4.23 -35.39 46.49
N TRP A 829 4.76 -36.23 45.60
CA TRP A 829 5.17 -37.62 45.93
C TRP A 829 6.54 -37.93 45.30
N PRO A 830 7.54 -38.34 46.10
CA PRO A 830 8.87 -38.72 45.61
C PRO A 830 9.00 -40.24 45.35
N ARG A 831 10.23 -40.66 45.02
CA ARG A 831 10.74 -42.05 45.02
C ARG A 831 10.60 -42.69 46.43
N THR A 832 10.77 -43.98 46.72
CA THR A 832 11.32 -45.20 46.05
C THR A 832 10.64 -46.42 46.76
N SER A 833 10.88 -47.73 46.60
CA SER A 833 11.79 -48.63 45.83
C SER A 833 11.24 -50.07 45.94
N GLN A 834 11.80 -51.05 45.19
CA GLN A 834 11.55 -52.51 45.31
C GLN A 834 10.13 -52.96 44.86
N GLY A 835 9.88 -54.22 44.46
CA GLY A 835 10.80 -55.33 44.17
C GLY A 835 10.03 -56.68 44.10
N CYS A 836 10.59 -57.68 43.41
CA CYS A 836 10.01 -59.03 43.19
C CYS A 836 8.74 -59.08 42.29
N VAL A 837 8.34 -60.21 41.68
CA VAL A 837 9.05 -61.26 40.90
C VAL A 837 7.98 -62.19 40.25
N GLU A 838 8.35 -62.96 39.23
CA GLU A 838 7.66 -64.15 38.68
C GLU A 838 6.34 -64.04 37.83
N GLU A 839 6.26 -64.98 36.87
CA GLU A 839 5.10 -65.63 36.23
C GLU A 839 3.96 -64.81 35.58
N MET A 840 4.15 -64.37 34.32
CA MET A 840 3.75 -65.15 33.11
C MET A 840 4.16 -64.48 31.79
#